data_AF-A0A4R6RVK1-F1
#
_entry.id   AF-A0A4R6RVK1-F1
#
_cell.length_a   1.000
_cell.length_b   1.000
_cell.length_c   1.000
_cell.angle_alpha   90.00
_cell.angle_beta   90.00
_cell.angle_gamma   90.00
#
_symmetry.space_group_name_H-M   'P 1'
#
loop_
_entity.id
_entity.type
_entity.pdbx_description
1 polymer ?
#
loop_
_entity_poly.entity_id
_entity_poly.type
_entity_poly.pdbx_seq_one_letter_code
_entity_poly.pdbx_strand_id
1 'polypeptide(L)'
;MRGLATISVIAVLLGVFSGPSPAQAADLAVTNGNDAGPGSLRAAIEAANAAPGRDTIMVPEGLEVAVHSALQITDDLDLSGAGSGAKLKVTDFSAGTSWVGSVLQLAGSATVENLTIDSTETVVWQQIEWIPNPDSALKLDRITSATQNGLHLDVEEGYSQLTVTGSEFTGGFQVAYLYLIPDGSQTLFDGNTIADVENGITNKDSWFSAPDQFVVQNNTVDVVQREPGQRTGPFLMLNMGLDAALPSGSFIRYSNNVLSGSFAWGAPISLSLDSFLPEEATPPRLLQIDSSTFDISQIADMYTGLITTSSWYPFRAEIGITNSTFQLPEGKVVTTIERGMGRSSYVIDHVTSNAPFQGRGALTVSNSVVASADPLPVGDGLPGHVTGANNLLTSAVPGLTDSVIVPDPADALLGDLAPSSTQRLPVRLPQPGSPTLDAAGDSTLTTDQRGLPRASGLAADIGAVEAQVAQLAIGDAGTVNAGSPATFPVTITRAGELPATVQVAATPGTALAGTHFTPITDRFDIPAGSQVEGLTLTVPTRDTADADGLTFTAAGTVITGQAEFAADPGTATLARDTTETPRPTPTPSPPPGTDPDVVPTPDPESIASQSKPQRGALSHTGDTGQPLLWALGGILLISGAAIAARARRMFTK
;
A
#
# COMPACT_ATOMS: atom_id res chain seq x y z
N MET A 1 -68.56 -56.57 -55.41
CA MET A 1 -67.82 -55.54 -56.18
C MET A 1 -67.85 -54.25 -55.38
N ARG A 2 -66.67 -53.67 -55.10
CA ARG A 2 -66.34 -52.23 -54.93
C ARG A 2 -67.13 -51.44 -53.84
N GLY A 3 -66.51 -50.73 -52.90
CA GLY A 3 -65.11 -50.39 -52.69
C GLY A 3 -64.89 -49.77 -51.31
N LEU A 4 -63.62 -49.83 -50.87
CA LEU A 4 -63.06 -49.18 -49.69
C LEU A 4 -63.25 -47.65 -49.76
N ALA A 5 -63.64 -47.03 -48.66
CA ALA A 5 -63.38 -45.62 -48.37
C ALA A 5 -62.58 -45.54 -47.07
N THR A 6 -61.31 -45.18 -47.24
CA THR A 6 -60.26 -45.09 -46.24
C THR A 6 -60.53 -43.93 -45.28
N ILE A 7 -60.49 -44.20 -43.98
CA ILE A 7 -60.49 -43.23 -42.90
C ILE A 7 -59.09 -42.59 -42.84
N SER A 8 -58.98 -41.30 -43.13
CA SER A 8 -57.78 -40.50 -42.82
C SER A 8 -58.10 -39.58 -41.65
N VAL A 9 -57.81 -40.05 -40.43
CA VAL A 9 -57.69 -39.20 -39.24
C VAL A 9 -56.26 -38.68 -39.22
N ILE A 10 -56.08 -37.41 -39.60
CA ILE A 10 -54.83 -36.68 -39.38
C ILE A 10 -54.83 -36.25 -37.92
N ALA A 11 -54.15 -37.04 -37.07
CA ALA A 11 -53.77 -36.60 -35.73
C ALA A 11 -52.58 -35.63 -35.88
N VAL A 12 -52.86 -34.34 -35.79
CA VAL A 12 -51.82 -33.31 -35.62
C VAL A 12 -51.24 -33.49 -34.23
N LEU A 13 -50.13 -34.22 -34.12
CA LEU A 13 -49.23 -34.16 -32.99
C LEU A 13 -48.58 -32.77 -32.98
N LEU A 14 -49.22 -31.82 -32.30
CA LEU A 14 -48.55 -30.62 -31.78
C LEU A 14 -47.59 -31.10 -30.68
N GLY A 15 -46.43 -31.61 -31.09
CA GLY A 15 -45.29 -31.77 -30.21
C GLY A 15 -44.85 -30.37 -29.80
N VAL A 16 -45.34 -29.92 -28.64
CA VAL A 16 -44.79 -28.74 -27.96
C VAL A 16 -43.33 -29.07 -27.72
N PHE A 17 -42.44 -28.53 -28.57
CA PHE A 17 -41.04 -28.40 -28.27
C PHE A 17 -40.95 -27.46 -27.07
N SER A 18 -41.10 -28.00 -25.88
CA SER A 18 -40.61 -27.39 -24.65
C SER A 18 -39.09 -27.42 -24.76
N GLY A 19 -38.53 -26.49 -25.57
CA GLY A 19 -37.11 -26.20 -25.51
C GLY A 19 -36.77 -25.89 -24.05
N PRO A 20 -35.57 -26.25 -23.56
CA PRO A 20 -35.17 -25.89 -22.21
C PRO A 20 -35.39 -24.39 -22.05
N SER A 21 -36.30 -24.02 -21.14
CA SER A 21 -36.47 -22.61 -20.75
C SER A 21 -35.09 -22.11 -20.33
N PRO A 22 -34.65 -20.93 -20.77
CA PRO A 22 -33.38 -20.39 -20.34
C PRO A 22 -33.34 -20.41 -18.81
N ALA A 23 -32.25 -20.94 -18.24
CA ALA A 23 -31.96 -20.87 -16.82
C ALA A 23 -32.13 -19.41 -16.37
N GLN A 24 -33.06 -19.17 -15.44
CA GLN A 24 -33.33 -17.82 -14.93
C GLN A 24 -32.63 -17.69 -13.59
N ALA A 25 -31.64 -16.80 -13.55
CA ALA A 25 -31.08 -16.31 -12.30
C ALA A 25 -32.18 -15.65 -11.46
N ALA A 26 -32.30 -16.05 -10.21
CA ALA A 26 -33.25 -15.53 -9.22
C ALA A 26 -32.55 -14.57 -8.24
N ASP A 27 -33.27 -13.50 -7.89
CA ASP A 27 -32.90 -12.61 -6.77
C ASP A 27 -33.64 -13.06 -5.51
N LEU A 28 -32.90 -13.56 -4.52
CA LEU A 28 -33.42 -14.15 -3.31
C LEU A 28 -33.09 -13.26 -2.10
N ALA A 29 -34.12 -12.79 -1.41
CA ALA A 29 -33.96 -11.90 -0.26
C ALA A 29 -33.94 -12.68 1.06
N VAL A 30 -32.96 -12.38 1.91
CA VAL A 30 -32.98 -12.78 3.32
C VAL A 30 -33.79 -11.76 4.10
N THR A 31 -34.79 -12.21 4.88
CA THR A 31 -35.75 -11.32 5.55
C THR A 31 -35.74 -11.44 7.06
N ASN A 32 -35.04 -12.43 7.62
CA ASN A 32 -34.87 -12.61 9.05
C ASN A 32 -33.52 -13.25 9.38
N GLY A 33 -33.11 -13.12 10.64
CA GLY A 33 -31.81 -13.59 11.14
C GLY A 33 -31.82 -15.03 11.67
N ASN A 34 -32.89 -15.80 11.43
CA ASN A 34 -32.94 -17.18 11.90
C ASN A 34 -32.02 -18.07 11.05
N ASP A 35 -31.49 -19.15 11.64
CA ASP A 35 -30.67 -20.14 10.91
C ASP A 35 -31.47 -20.93 9.87
N ALA A 36 -32.77 -21.15 10.09
CA ALA A 36 -33.63 -21.96 9.22
C ALA A 36 -35.07 -21.44 9.16
N GLY A 37 -35.83 -21.95 8.18
CA GLY A 37 -37.23 -21.62 7.96
C GLY A 37 -37.44 -20.50 6.92
N PRO A 38 -38.71 -20.20 6.57
CA PRO A 38 -39.01 -19.22 5.52
C PRO A 38 -38.33 -17.87 5.77
N GLY A 39 -37.65 -17.36 4.74
CA GLY A 39 -36.97 -16.06 4.78
C GLY A 39 -35.59 -16.05 5.46
N SER A 40 -35.07 -17.19 5.92
CA SER A 40 -33.67 -17.31 6.37
C SER A 40 -32.69 -17.38 5.21
N LEU A 41 -31.41 -17.15 5.49
CA LEU A 41 -30.32 -17.37 4.53
C LEU A 41 -30.28 -18.83 4.04
N ARG A 42 -30.46 -19.80 4.95
CA ARG A 42 -30.48 -21.22 4.59
C ARG A 42 -31.61 -21.55 3.61
N ALA A 43 -32.81 -21.00 3.82
CA ALA A 43 -33.93 -21.20 2.89
C ALA A 43 -33.68 -20.53 1.53
N ALA A 44 -32.99 -19.38 1.51
CA ALA A 44 -32.58 -18.74 0.26
C ALA A 44 -31.54 -19.60 -0.48
N ILE A 45 -30.54 -20.15 0.21
CA ILE A 45 -29.54 -21.04 -0.39
C ILE A 45 -30.18 -22.34 -0.90
N GLU A 46 -31.11 -22.94 -0.14
CA GLU A 46 -31.85 -24.12 -0.60
C GLU A 46 -32.67 -23.84 -1.86
N ALA A 47 -33.25 -22.63 -1.97
CA ALA A 47 -33.95 -22.20 -3.17
C ALA A 47 -32.99 -22.01 -4.35
N ALA A 48 -31.82 -21.42 -4.11
CA ALA A 48 -30.79 -21.23 -5.12
C ALA A 48 -30.28 -22.57 -5.66
N ASN A 49 -29.92 -23.49 -4.77
CA ASN A 49 -29.47 -24.84 -5.14
C ASN A 49 -30.50 -25.65 -5.94
N ALA A 50 -31.79 -25.33 -5.82
CA ALA A 50 -32.87 -26.01 -6.53
C ALA A 50 -33.17 -25.40 -7.91
N ALA A 51 -32.70 -24.17 -8.17
CA ALA A 51 -32.92 -23.43 -9.40
C ALA A 51 -31.63 -23.45 -10.25
N PRO A 52 -31.64 -24.02 -11.46
CA PRO A 52 -30.45 -24.00 -12.29
C PRO A 52 -30.05 -22.58 -12.67
N GLY A 53 -28.77 -22.26 -12.48
CA GLY A 53 -28.17 -20.99 -12.92
C GLY A 53 -27.60 -20.19 -11.75
N ARG A 54 -26.87 -19.12 -12.09
CA ARG A 54 -26.22 -18.28 -11.10
C ARG A 54 -27.23 -17.36 -10.41
N ASP A 55 -27.60 -17.69 -9.18
CA ASP A 55 -28.55 -16.91 -8.39
C ASP A 55 -27.85 -15.84 -7.54
N THR A 56 -28.60 -14.81 -7.14
CA THR A 56 -28.12 -13.76 -6.23
C THR A 56 -28.91 -13.80 -4.92
N ILE A 57 -28.20 -13.92 -3.80
CA ILE A 57 -28.76 -13.80 -2.45
C ILE A 57 -28.26 -12.49 -1.83
N MET A 58 -29.21 -11.68 -1.33
CA MET A 58 -28.92 -10.42 -0.66
C MET A 58 -29.25 -10.51 0.83
N VAL A 59 -28.26 -10.27 1.69
CA VAL A 59 -28.42 -10.08 3.14
C VAL A 59 -28.58 -8.59 3.43
N PRO A 60 -29.74 -8.13 3.94
CA PRO A 60 -29.97 -6.71 4.22
C PRO A 60 -28.98 -6.12 5.23
N GLU A 61 -28.74 -4.82 5.10
CA GLU A 61 -27.92 -4.06 6.05
C GLU A 61 -28.53 -4.12 7.46
N GLY A 62 -27.66 -4.31 8.46
CA GLY A 62 -28.05 -4.40 9.87
C GLY A 62 -28.67 -5.74 10.26
N LEU A 63 -28.84 -6.68 9.32
CA LEU A 63 -29.30 -8.01 9.64
C LEU A 63 -28.13 -8.89 10.12
N GLU A 64 -28.29 -9.44 11.32
CA GLU A 64 -27.43 -10.50 11.86
C GLU A 64 -28.12 -11.86 11.64
N VAL A 65 -27.52 -12.71 10.81
CA VAL A 65 -28.01 -14.05 10.50
C VAL A 65 -27.26 -15.06 11.34
N ALA A 66 -27.98 -15.79 12.19
CA ALA A 66 -27.43 -16.91 12.93
C ALA A 66 -27.11 -18.07 11.98
N VAL A 67 -25.92 -18.66 12.10
CA VAL A 67 -25.50 -19.84 11.36
C VAL A 67 -25.08 -20.91 12.36
N HIS A 68 -25.87 -21.98 12.46
CA HIS A 68 -25.65 -23.07 13.44
C HIS A 68 -25.05 -24.34 12.83
N SER A 69 -25.02 -24.41 11.50
CA SER A 69 -24.42 -25.52 10.74
C SER A 69 -24.05 -25.05 9.35
N ALA A 70 -23.24 -25.85 8.64
CA ALA A 70 -22.77 -25.54 7.29
C ALA A 70 -23.88 -25.13 6.33
N LEU A 71 -23.63 -24.07 5.55
CA LEU A 71 -24.48 -23.66 4.44
C LEU A 71 -23.96 -24.33 3.17
N GLN A 72 -24.72 -25.31 2.67
CA GLN A 72 -24.38 -26.06 1.45
C GLN A 72 -24.73 -25.23 0.22
N ILE A 73 -23.76 -24.92 -0.64
CA ILE A 73 -23.96 -24.19 -1.90
C ILE A 73 -23.55 -25.13 -3.03
N THR A 74 -24.53 -25.74 -3.69
CA THR A 74 -24.30 -26.78 -4.69
C THR A 74 -24.40 -26.30 -6.14
N ASP A 75 -24.88 -25.07 -6.36
CA ASP A 75 -24.92 -24.39 -7.67
C ASP A 75 -24.12 -23.07 -7.59
N ASP A 76 -23.91 -22.43 -8.74
CA ASP A 76 -23.27 -21.13 -8.83
C ASP A 76 -24.08 -20.06 -8.07
N LEU A 77 -23.40 -19.25 -7.23
CA LEU A 77 -24.08 -18.30 -6.34
C LEU A 77 -23.32 -16.97 -6.19
N ASP A 78 -24.06 -15.87 -6.18
CA ASP A 78 -23.61 -14.57 -5.69
C ASP A 78 -24.27 -14.27 -4.33
N LEU A 79 -23.50 -14.33 -3.24
CA LEU A 79 -23.95 -13.99 -1.89
C LEU A 79 -23.40 -12.61 -1.49
N SER A 80 -24.28 -11.63 -1.37
CA SER A 80 -23.91 -10.25 -1.09
C SER A 80 -24.57 -9.72 0.19
N GLY A 81 -23.81 -8.95 0.97
CA GLY A 81 -24.35 -8.09 2.01
C GLY A 81 -24.67 -6.70 1.48
N ALA A 82 -25.78 -6.09 1.89
CA ALA A 82 -26.17 -4.75 1.46
C ALA A 82 -25.34 -3.61 2.13
N GLY A 83 -24.10 -3.90 2.56
CA GLY A 83 -23.18 -2.97 3.22
C GLY A 83 -22.54 -3.55 4.48
N SER A 84 -21.73 -2.74 5.19
CA SER A 84 -20.92 -3.14 6.36
C SER A 84 -21.72 -3.59 7.60
N GLY A 85 -23.05 -3.57 7.53
CA GLY A 85 -23.94 -4.00 8.60
C GLY A 85 -24.49 -5.42 8.44
N ALA A 86 -24.31 -6.08 7.30
CA ALA A 86 -24.79 -7.45 7.07
C ALA A 86 -23.82 -8.45 7.71
N LYS A 87 -24.32 -9.27 8.64
CA LYS A 87 -23.49 -10.16 9.47
C LYS A 87 -23.93 -11.60 9.41
N LEU A 88 -22.97 -12.50 9.27
CA LEU A 88 -23.12 -13.93 9.56
C LEU A 88 -22.53 -14.18 10.93
N LYS A 89 -23.38 -14.55 11.90
CA LYS A 89 -22.96 -14.89 13.24
C LYS A 89 -22.98 -16.40 13.40
N VAL A 90 -21.80 -16.96 13.49
CA VAL A 90 -21.60 -18.40 13.62
C VAL A 90 -21.64 -18.76 15.10
N THR A 91 -22.61 -19.59 15.48
CA THR A 91 -22.83 -20.03 16.87
C THR A 91 -23.26 -21.49 16.92
N ASP A 92 -22.93 -22.18 18.00
CA ASP A 92 -23.37 -23.54 18.31
C ASP A 92 -22.93 -24.61 17.30
N PHE A 93 -21.78 -24.42 16.64
CA PHE A 93 -21.13 -25.41 15.79
C PHE A 93 -20.45 -26.53 16.63
N SER A 94 -21.17 -27.06 17.63
CA SER A 94 -20.84 -28.20 18.50
C SER A 94 -19.44 -28.24 19.14
N ALA A 95 -19.41 -27.91 20.44
CA ALA A 95 -18.31 -28.00 21.41
C ALA A 95 -17.76 -29.42 21.72
N GLY A 96 -17.72 -30.35 20.76
CA GLY A 96 -17.41 -31.78 20.99
C GLY A 96 -16.22 -32.36 20.23
N THR A 97 -15.82 -31.76 19.11
CA THR A 97 -14.66 -32.18 18.30
C THR A 97 -13.72 -30.98 18.15
N SER A 98 -12.41 -31.19 18.21
CA SER A 98 -11.42 -30.11 18.05
C SER A 98 -11.37 -29.51 16.64
N TRP A 99 -12.24 -29.98 15.75
CA TRP A 99 -12.45 -29.56 14.37
C TRP A 99 -13.94 -29.29 14.22
N VAL A 100 -14.26 -28.08 13.79
CA VAL A 100 -15.62 -27.62 13.56
C VAL A 100 -15.83 -27.56 12.05
N GLY A 101 -17.00 -28.03 11.61
CA GLY A 101 -17.40 -28.02 10.21
C GLY A 101 -17.55 -26.61 9.64
N SER A 102 -17.68 -26.55 8.33
CA SER A 102 -17.50 -25.30 7.59
C SER A 102 -18.70 -24.36 7.61
N VAL A 103 -18.47 -23.05 7.56
CA VAL A 103 -19.55 -22.05 7.50
C VAL A 103 -20.25 -22.13 6.14
N LEU A 104 -19.46 -22.15 5.07
CA LEU A 104 -19.91 -22.35 3.70
C LEU A 104 -19.26 -23.63 3.18
N GLN A 105 -20.07 -24.55 2.66
CA GLN A 105 -19.60 -25.72 1.92
C GLN A 105 -20.04 -25.56 0.48
N LEU A 106 -19.10 -25.24 -0.39
CA LEU A 106 -19.41 -24.97 -1.80
C LEU A 106 -19.27 -26.30 -2.61
N ALA A 107 -19.89 -26.37 -3.76
CA ALA A 107 -19.64 -27.37 -4.81
C ALA A 107 -19.81 -26.76 -6.23
N GLY A 108 -20.42 -25.56 -6.31
CA GLY A 108 -20.38 -24.66 -7.46
C GLY A 108 -19.48 -23.45 -7.23
N SER A 109 -19.48 -22.50 -8.17
CA SER A 109 -18.71 -21.26 -8.08
C SER A 109 -19.43 -20.21 -7.24
N ALA A 110 -18.75 -19.58 -6.29
CA ALA A 110 -19.36 -18.59 -5.40
C ALA A 110 -18.62 -17.24 -5.42
N THR A 111 -19.38 -16.15 -5.43
CA THR A 111 -18.89 -14.84 -5.00
C THR A 111 -19.54 -14.50 -3.67
N VAL A 112 -18.73 -14.18 -2.67
CA VAL A 112 -19.18 -13.68 -1.38
C VAL A 112 -18.63 -12.28 -1.20
N GLU A 113 -19.51 -11.30 -0.98
CA GLU A 113 -19.08 -9.91 -0.85
C GLU A 113 -19.82 -9.11 0.22
N ASN A 114 -19.15 -8.10 0.77
CA ASN A 114 -19.75 -7.12 1.71
C ASN A 114 -20.36 -7.73 2.96
N LEU A 115 -19.75 -8.78 3.50
CA LEU A 115 -20.25 -9.49 4.67
C LEU A 115 -19.23 -9.45 5.80
N THR A 116 -19.75 -9.26 7.01
CA THR A 116 -18.98 -9.54 8.23
C THR A 116 -19.28 -10.96 8.68
N ILE A 117 -18.24 -11.77 8.87
CA ILE A 117 -18.33 -13.10 9.47
C ILE A 117 -17.79 -12.97 10.90
N ASP A 118 -18.67 -13.21 11.88
CA ASP A 118 -18.37 -13.07 13.30
C ASP A 118 -18.55 -14.42 14.01
N SER A 119 -17.68 -14.67 14.98
CA SER A 119 -17.67 -15.86 15.82
C SER A 119 -17.47 -15.47 17.26
N THR A 120 -18.43 -15.85 18.09
CA THR A 120 -18.29 -15.71 19.54
C THR A 120 -17.64 -16.92 20.20
N GLU A 121 -17.29 -17.97 19.43
CA GLU A 121 -16.74 -19.20 20.00
C GLU A 121 -15.23 -19.15 20.21
N THR A 122 -14.80 -19.50 21.43
CA THR A 122 -13.42 -19.41 21.92
C THR A 122 -12.50 -20.52 21.39
N VAL A 123 -13.01 -21.58 20.75
CA VAL A 123 -12.19 -22.75 20.33
C VAL A 123 -12.68 -23.30 18.99
N VAL A 124 -12.70 -22.46 17.96
CA VAL A 124 -13.31 -22.86 16.68
C VAL A 124 -12.48 -22.39 15.51
N TRP A 125 -11.96 -23.36 14.76
CA TRP A 125 -11.52 -23.18 13.38
C TRP A 125 -12.77 -22.97 12.52
N GLN A 126 -12.91 -21.80 11.91
CA GLN A 126 -14.02 -21.53 11.00
C GLN A 126 -13.61 -21.78 9.59
N GLN A 127 -13.93 -22.98 9.11
CA GLN A 127 -13.52 -23.47 7.81
C GLN A 127 -14.52 -22.99 6.73
N ILE A 128 -14.03 -22.62 5.55
CA ILE A 128 -14.83 -22.62 4.32
C ILE A 128 -14.39 -23.85 3.52
N GLU A 129 -14.69 -25.05 4.03
CA GLU A 129 -14.32 -26.31 3.37
C GLU A 129 -15.06 -26.44 2.06
N TRP A 130 -14.35 -26.97 1.08
CA TRP A 130 -14.88 -27.15 -0.23
C TRP A 130 -14.86 -28.58 -0.69
N ILE A 131 -15.91 -28.97 -1.40
CA ILE A 131 -16.01 -30.29 -1.99
C ILE A 131 -15.60 -30.15 -3.46
N PRO A 132 -14.61 -30.93 -3.93
CA PRO A 132 -13.89 -30.66 -5.17
C PRO A 132 -14.77 -30.59 -6.42
N ASN A 133 -14.71 -29.45 -7.11
CA ASN A 133 -15.15 -29.32 -8.49
C ASN A 133 -14.13 -28.47 -9.30
N PRO A 134 -13.29 -29.10 -10.16
CA PRO A 134 -12.14 -28.49 -10.83
C PRO A 134 -12.44 -27.21 -11.62
N ASP A 135 -13.70 -27.01 -12.02
CA ASP A 135 -14.11 -25.90 -12.87
C ASP A 135 -14.62 -24.68 -12.09
N SER A 136 -14.77 -24.77 -10.77
CA SER A 136 -15.38 -23.68 -10.01
C SER A 136 -14.40 -22.62 -9.49
N ALA A 137 -14.94 -21.42 -9.30
CA ALA A 137 -14.22 -20.26 -8.80
C ALA A 137 -14.82 -19.76 -7.47
N LEU A 138 -13.95 -19.38 -6.53
CA LEU A 138 -14.34 -18.69 -5.30
C LEU A 138 -13.79 -17.28 -5.29
N LYS A 139 -14.68 -16.30 -5.15
CA LYS A 139 -14.32 -14.89 -4.92
C LYS A 139 -14.84 -14.44 -3.56
N LEU A 140 -13.94 -13.92 -2.73
CA LEU A 140 -14.25 -13.23 -1.48
C LEU A 140 -13.87 -11.76 -1.65
N ASP A 141 -14.83 -10.84 -1.59
CA ASP A 141 -14.58 -9.41 -1.77
C ASP A 141 -15.11 -8.57 -0.60
N ARG A 142 -14.24 -7.76 0.01
CA ARG A 142 -14.61 -6.90 1.15
C ARG A 142 -15.29 -7.69 2.27
N ILE A 143 -14.71 -8.83 2.60
CA ILE A 143 -15.12 -9.63 3.76
C ILE A 143 -14.44 -9.10 5.00
N THR A 144 -15.19 -8.92 6.09
CA THR A 144 -14.62 -8.60 7.40
C THR A 144 -14.76 -9.80 8.31
N SER A 145 -13.66 -10.25 8.91
CA SER A 145 -13.66 -11.26 9.96
C SER A 145 -13.02 -10.70 11.23
N ALA A 146 -13.71 -10.86 12.35
CA ALA A 146 -13.23 -10.43 13.66
C ALA A 146 -13.47 -11.55 14.67
N THR A 147 -12.71 -12.64 14.56
CA THR A 147 -12.90 -13.81 15.43
C THR A 147 -11.69 -13.98 16.35
N GLN A 148 -11.87 -14.56 17.54
CA GLN A 148 -10.73 -14.78 18.44
C GLN A 148 -9.70 -15.78 17.88
N ASN A 149 -10.12 -16.64 16.94
CA ASN A 149 -9.30 -17.71 16.35
C ASN A 149 -8.99 -17.52 14.86
N GLY A 150 -9.48 -16.46 14.23
CA GLY A 150 -9.30 -16.15 12.82
C GLY A 150 -10.39 -16.77 11.94
N LEU A 151 -10.57 -16.21 10.74
CA LEU A 151 -11.25 -16.93 9.67
C LEU A 151 -10.25 -17.95 9.14
N HIS A 152 -10.65 -19.21 9.02
CA HIS A 152 -9.82 -20.25 8.44
C HIS A 152 -10.32 -20.47 7.01
N LEU A 153 -9.74 -19.75 6.05
CA LEU A 153 -9.98 -20.06 4.63
C LEU A 153 -9.26 -21.35 4.28
N ASP A 154 -9.99 -22.46 4.30
CA ASP A 154 -9.46 -23.80 3.99
C ASP A 154 -10.01 -24.31 2.66
N VAL A 155 -9.16 -24.27 1.65
CA VAL A 155 -9.56 -24.35 0.24
C VAL A 155 -9.16 -25.72 -0.29
N GLU A 156 -9.76 -26.81 0.21
CA GLU A 156 -9.42 -28.19 -0.18
C GLU A 156 -9.82 -28.53 -1.63
N GLU A 157 -8.85 -29.02 -2.44
CA GLU A 157 -8.97 -29.63 -3.78
C GLU A 157 -9.90 -28.95 -4.81
N GLY A 158 -9.39 -28.70 -6.01
CA GLY A 158 -10.26 -28.55 -7.19
C GLY A 158 -10.63 -27.14 -7.63
N TYR A 159 -9.96 -26.04 -7.23
CA TYR A 159 -10.33 -24.72 -7.77
C TYR A 159 -9.62 -24.44 -9.07
N SER A 160 -10.33 -23.88 -10.06
CA SER A 160 -9.64 -23.20 -11.16
C SER A 160 -9.20 -21.79 -10.72
N GLN A 161 -9.93 -21.15 -9.80
CA GLN A 161 -9.61 -19.79 -9.34
C GLN A 161 -10.06 -19.50 -7.90
N LEU A 162 -9.14 -18.97 -7.08
CA LEU A 162 -9.42 -18.34 -5.80
C LEU A 162 -9.05 -16.86 -5.87
N THR A 163 -9.95 -15.97 -5.46
CA THR A 163 -9.68 -14.53 -5.41
C THR A 163 -10.20 -13.95 -4.10
N VAL A 164 -9.31 -13.34 -3.32
CA VAL A 164 -9.62 -12.66 -2.06
C VAL A 164 -9.19 -11.21 -2.18
N THR A 165 -10.15 -10.29 -2.21
CA THR A 165 -9.90 -8.86 -2.46
C THR A 165 -10.48 -7.96 -1.39
N GLY A 166 -9.76 -6.88 -1.07
CA GLY A 166 -10.26 -5.78 -0.23
C GLY A 166 -10.77 -6.21 1.15
N SER A 167 -10.37 -7.38 1.64
CA SER A 167 -10.93 -8.01 2.84
C SER A 167 -10.10 -7.70 4.07
N GLU A 168 -10.75 -7.72 5.24
CA GLU A 168 -10.14 -7.44 6.54
C GLU A 168 -10.26 -8.65 7.45
N PHE A 169 -9.14 -9.20 7.88
CA PHE A 169 -9.07 -10.33 8.79
C PHE A 169 -8.38 -9.88 10.06
N THR A 170 -9.13 -9.83 11.16
CA THR A 170 -8.64 -9.34 12.44
C THR A 170 -8.88 -10.37 13.52
N GLY A 171 -7.88 -10.52 14.38
CA GLY A 171 -7.91 -11.49 15.44
C GLY A 171 -7.82 -12.92 14.95
N GLY A 172 -6.94 -13.71 15.58
CA GLY A 172 -6.92 -15.13 15.32
C GLY A 172 -5.60 -15.82 15.44
N PHE A 173 -5.67 -17.15 15.35
CA PHE A 173 -4.51 -17.99 15.24
C PHE A 173 -4.03 -18.07 13.79
N GLN A 174 -4.92 -18.11 12.79
CA GLN A 174 -4.62 -18.21 11.34
C GLN A 174 -5.64 -17.42 10.51
N VAL A 175 -5.22 -16.83 9.38
CA VAL A 175 -6.14 -16.12 8.45
C VAL A 175 -6.49 -16.89 7.19
N ALA A 176 -5.52 -17.59 6.62
CA ALA A 176 -5.79 -18.42 5.46
C ALA A 176 -4.91 -19.65 5.54
N TYR A 177 -5.52 -20.80 5.28
CA TYR A 177 -4.86 -22.08 5.28
C TYR A 177 -5.17 -22.76 3.95
N LEU A 178 -4.32 -22.57 2.96
CA LEU A 178 -4.62 -23.04 1.62
C LEU A 178 -4.17 -24.48 1.48
N TYR A 179 -5.11 -25.42 1.36
CA TYR A 179 -4.86 -26.86 1.29
C TYR A 179 -5.17 -27.39 -0.12
N LEU A 180 -4.23 -28.02 -0.84
CA LEU A 180 -4.52 -28.68 -2.14
C LEU A 180 -5.09 -27.79 -3.26
N ILE A 181 -4.22 -26.95 -3.84
CA ILE A 181 -4.55 -26.21 -5.06
C ILE A 181 -4.21 -27.10 -6.28
N PRO A 182 -5.16 -27.51 -7.13
CA PRO A 182 -4.88 -28.37 -8.28
C PRO A 182 -4.02 -27.64 -9.33
N ASP A 183 -3.28 -28.41 -10.15
CA ASP A 183 -2.56 -27.88 -11.33
C ASP A 183 -3.53 -27.06 -12.21
N GLY A 184 -3.07 -25.94 -12.80
CA GLY A 184 -3.90 -25.10 -13.68
C GLY A 184 -4.65 -23.95 -13.01
N SER A 185 -4.54 -23.83 -11.69
CA SER A 185 -5.34 -22.89 -10.90
C SER A 185 -4.67 -21.52 -10.70
N GLN A 186 -5.49 -20.51 -10.40
CA GLN A 186 -5.04 -19.15 -10.11
C GLN A 186 -5.49 -18.72 -8.72
N THR A 187 -4.56 -18.21 -7.92
CA THR A 187 -4.86 -17.67 -6.60
C THR A 187 -4.42 -16.21 -6.52
N LEU A 188 -5.35 -15.32 -6.19
CA LEU A 188 -5.11 -13.89 -6.04
C LEU A 188 -5.53 -13.42 -4.65
N PHE A 189 -4.61 -12.80 -3.90
CA PHE A 189 -4.89 -12.02 -2.70
C PHE A 189 -4.53 -10.56 -2.98
N ASP A 190 -5.52 -9.67 -3.10
CA ASP A 190 -5.31 -8.26 -3.46
C ASP A 190 -5.93 -7.28 -2.46
N GLY A 191 -5.14 -6.37 -1.91
CA GLY A 191 -5.68 -5.25 -1.14
C GLY A 191 -6.27 -5.65 0.22
N ASN A 192 -5.84 -6.78 0.79
CA ASN A 192 -6.37 -7.26 2.07
C ASN A 192 -5.60 -6.68 3.25
N THR A 193 -6.29 -6.52 4.38
CA THR A 193 -5.68 -6.20 5.67
C THR A 193 -5.80 -7.40 6.58
N ILE A 194 -4.68 -7.86 7.13
CA ILE A 194 -4.60 -8.98 8.05
C ILE A 194 -3.92 -8.44 9.30
N ALA A 195 -4.60 -8.42 10.44
CA ALA A 195 -4.05 -7.79 11.64
C ALA A 195 -4.32 -8.61 12.89
N ASP A 196 -3.40 -8.51 13.86
CA ASP A 196 -3.53 -9.14 15.17
C ASP A 196 -3.76 -10.65 15.07
N VAL A 197 -2.98 -11.28 14.19
CA VAL A 197 -3.00 -12.72 13.93
C VAL A 197 -1.69 -13.39 14.32
N GLU A 198 -1.79 -14.64 14.79
CA GLU A 198 -0.64 -15.44 15.21
C GLU A 198 0.10 -16.04 14.00
N ASN A 199 -0.64 -16.48 12.99
CA ASN A 199 -0.17 -16.93 11.69
C ASN A 199 -0.98 -16.20 10.60
N GLY A 200 -0.33 -15.75 9.53
CA GLY A 200 -0.99 -15.07 8.41
C GLY A 200 -1.56 -16.07 7.41
N ILE A 201 -1.01 -16.05 6.19
CA ILE A 201 -1.37 -16.97 5.11
C ILE A 201 -0.42 -18.17 5.19
N THR A 202 -0.93 -19.34 5.52
CA THR A 202 -0.11 -20.55 5.69
C THR A 202 -0.54 -21.67 4.77
N ASN A 203 0.42 -22.47 4.33
CA ASN A 203 0.25 -23.77 3.72
C ASN A 203 1.14 -24.74 4.52
N LYS A 204 0.55 -25.64 5.31
CA LYS A 204 1.24 -26.35 6.41
C LYS A 204 1.71 -27.76 6.05
N ASP A 205 1.26 -28.34 4.95
CA ASP A 205 1.76 -29.65 4.51
C ASP A 205 2.60 -29.50 3.23
N SER A 206 3.52 -30.43 2.99
CA SER A 206 4.60 -30.28 2.00
C SER A 206 4.36 -31.12 0.74
N TRP A 207 3.12 -31.53 0.50
CA TRP A 207 2.76 -32.54 -0.51
C TRP A 207 1.75 -32.00 -1.53
N PHE A 208 2.11 -30.94 -2.23
CA PHE A 208 1.16 -30.20 -3.06
C PHE A 208 1.57 -30.06 -4.53
N SER A 209 0.59 -29.74 -5.36
CA SER A 209 0.75 -29.06 -6.63
C SER A 209 0.65 -27.56 -6.37
N ALA A 210 1.54 -26.77 -6.96
CA ALA A 210 1.37 -25.32 -6.92
C ALA A 210 0.36 -24.88 -7.98
N PRO A 211 -0.40 -23.79 -7.73
CA PRO A 211 -1.13 -23.13 -8.79
C PRO A 211 -0.19 -22.70 -9.92
N ASP A 212 -0.76 -22.55 -11.11
CA ASP A 212 -0.08 -21.90 -12.23
C ASP A 212 0.28 -20.46 -11.85
N GLN A 213 -0.59 -19.78 -11.09
CA GLN A 213 -0.33 -18.42 -10.65
C GLN A 213 -0.72 -18.24 -9.18
N PHE A 214 0.24 -17.80 -8.36
CA PHE A 214 -0.01 -17.36 -7.00
C PHE A 214 0.40 -15.90 -6.87
N VAL A 215 -0.57 -15.01 -6.73
CA VAL A 215 -0.35 -13.56 -6.66
C VAL A 215 -0.84 -13.03 -5.32
N VAL A 216 0.05 -12.40 -4.57
CA VAL A 216 -0.24 -11.71 -3.33
C VAL A 216 0.18 -10.26 -3.50
N GLN A 217 -0.77 -9.34 -3.58
CA GLN A 217 -0.47 -7.94 -3.85
C GLN A 217 -1.26 -6.94 -3.02
N ASN A 218 -0.67 -5.77 -2.78
CA ASN A 218 -1.31 -4.65 -2.07
C ASN A 218 -1.83 -5.01 -0.66
N ASN A 219 -1.32 -6.08 -0.03
CA ASN A 219 -1.82 -6.53 1.28
C ASN A 219 -1.03 -5.87 2.42
N THR A 220 -1.71 -5.57 3.52
CA THR A 220 -1.09 -5.17 4.79
C THR A 220 -1.27 -6.30 5.79
N VAL A 221 -0.19 -6.74 6.40
CA VAL A 221 -0.18 -7.91 7.29
C VAL A 221 0.58 -7.53 8.56
N ASP A 222 -0.11 -7.47 9.69
CA ASP A 222 0.42 -7.10 11.00
C ASP A 222 0.32 -8.27 11.99
N VAL A 223 1.47 -8.74 12.45
CA VAL A 223 1.60 -9.93 13.31
C VAL A 223 1.69 -9.52 14.76
N VAL A 224 0.86 -10.15 15.60
CA VAL A 224 0.90 -9.95 17.05
C VAL A 224 0.99 -11.30 17.74
N GLN A 225 1.96 -11.44 18.65
CA GLN A 225 1.98 -12.58 19.55
C GLN A 225 1.00 -12.36 20.71
N ARG A 226 0.05 -13.29 20.89
CA ARG A 226 -0.94 -13.22 21.97
C ARG A 226 -0.55 -14.00 23.22
N GLU A 227 0.19 -15.10 23.11
CA GLU A 227 0.56 -15.93 24.26
C GLU A 227 2.07 -16.26 24.32
N PRO A 228 2.77 -15.91 25.42
CA PRO A 228 4.14 -16.36 25.67
C PRO A 228 4.21 -17.88 25.86
N GLY A 229 4.98 -18.58 25.01
CA GLY A 229 5.30 -20.01 25.18
C GLY A 229 4.48 -21.00 24.35
N GLN A 230 3.48 -20.55 23.58
CA GLN A 230 2.91 -21.35 22.49
C GLN A 230 3.93 -21.41 21.34
N ARG A 231 4.18 -22.61 20.81
CA ARG A 231 4.92 -22.76 19.54
C ARG A 231 3.99 -22.37 18.41
N THR A 232 3.99 -21.09 18.15
CA THR A 232 3.40 -20.45 16.98
C THR A 232 4.06 -21.02 15.71
N GLY A 233 3.29 -21.21 14.65
CA GLY A 233 3.79 -21.65 13.35
C GLY A 233 4.42 -20.48 12.58
N PRO A 234 5.00 -20.72 11.40
CA PRO A 234 5.54 -19.64 10.59
C PRO A 234 4.40 -18.81 10.01
N PHE A 235 4.55 -17.49 10.06
CA PHE A 235 3.47 -16.55 9.72
C PHE A 235 3.06 -16.54 8.24
N LEU A 236 4.01 -16.76 7.35
CA LEU A 236 3.77 -16.91 5.91
C LEU A 236 4.56 -18.11 5.45
N MET A 237 4.09 -19.34 5.72
CA MET A 237 4.60 -20.51 5.01
C MET A 237 3.86 -20.59 3.68
N LEU A 238 4.52 -20.23 2.59
CA LEU A 238 4.23 -20.95 1.36
C LEU A 238 5.03 -22.24 1.41
N ASN A 239 4.55 -23.27 2.10
CA ASN A 239 5.16 -24.58 1.89
C ASN A 239 4.57 -25.17 0.60
N MET A 240 5.18 -24.80 -0.52
CA MET A 240 4.80 -25.35 -1.81
C MET A 240 5.56 -26.65 -1.95
N GLY A 241 4.97 -27.75 -1.47
CA GLY A 241 5.28 -29.06 -2.04
C GLY A 241 5.08 -28.97 -3.54
N LEU A 242 6.00 -29.57 -4.30
CA LEU A 242 5.95 -29.56 -5.76
C LEU A 242 6.18 -31.00 -6.20
N ASP A 243 5.10 -31.78 -6.21
CA ASP A 243 5.11 -33.20 -6.59
C ASP A 243 4.94 -33.43 -8.11
N ALA A 244 4.52 -32.40 -8.87
CA ALA A 244 4.35 -32.45 -10.32
C ALA A 244 5.15 -31.36 -11.05
N ALA A 245 5.53 -31.63 -12.31
CA ALA A 245 6.18 -30.66 -13.16
C ALA A 245 5.20 -29.51 -13.46
N LEU A 246 5.45 -28.33 -12.91
CA LEU A 246 4.60 -27.17 -13.14
C LEU A 246 4.51 -26.83 -14.64
N PRO A 247 3.33 -26.40 -15.11
CA PRO A 247 3.19 -25.86 -16.46
C PRO A 247 4.19 -24.72 -16.72
N SER A 248 4.66 -24.63 -17.97
CA SER A 248 5.54 -23.53 -18.39
C SER A 248 4.84 -22.18 -18.18
N GLY A 249 5.48 -21.29 -17.42
CA GLY A 249 4.93 -19.97 -17.10
C GLY A 249 4.35 -19.85 -15.69
N SER A 250 4.47 -20.90 -14.86
CA SER A 250 4.02 -20.82 -13.47
C SER A 250 4.89 -19.86 -12.65
N PHE A 251 4.26 -18.96 -11.87
CA PHE A 251 4.99 -17.98 -11.05
C PHE A 251 4.30 -17.67 -9.72
N ILE A 252 5.12 -17.24 -8.78
CA ILE A 252 4.70 -16.69 -7.50
C ILE A 252 5.10 -15.23 -7.49
N ARG A 253 4.14 -14.32 -7.31
CA ARG A 253 4.40 -12.88 -7.24
C ARG A 253 3.90 -12.29 -5.93
N TYR A 254 4.79 -11.58 -5.26
CA TYR A 254 4.51 -10.73 -4.12
C TYR A 254 4.78 -9.28 -4.53
N SER A 255 3.74 -8.44 -4.60
CA SER A 255 3.93 -7.02 -4.98
C SER A 255 3.20 -6.04 -4.09
N ASN A 256 3.82 -4.92 -3.71
CA ASN A 256 3.16 -3.87 -2.90
C ASN A 256 2.63 -4.35 -1.55
N ASN A 257 3.26 -5.34 -0.92
CA ASN A 257 2.81 -5.83 0.38
C ASN A 257 3.56 -5.12 1.53
N VAL A 258 2.88 -4.97 2.67
CA VAL A 258 3.49 -4.57 3.94
C VAL A 258 3.37 -5.73 4.90
N LEU A 259 4.50 -6.23 5.39
CA LEU A 259 4.57 -7.16 6.50
C LEU A 259 5.21 -6.47 7.70
N SER A 260 4.48 -6.31 8.78
CA SER A 260 4.98 -5.82 10.07
C SER A 260 4.67 -6.82 11.20
N GLY A 261 5.44 -6.78 12.29
CA GLY A 261 5.04 -7.47 13.51
C GLY A 261 6.13 -7.66 14.55
N SER A 262 5.71 -8.04 15.75
CA SER A 262 6.60 -8.38 16.88
C SER A 262 6.35 -9.81 17.35
N PHE A 263 7.42 -10.59 17.49
CA PHE A 263 7.33 -12.00 17.80
C PHE A 263 8.47 -12.45 18.69
N ALA A 264 8.16 -13.12 19.81
CA ALA A 264 9.17 -13.46 20.80
C ALA A 264 9.77 -14.87 20.65
N TRP A 265 9.28 -15.75 19.75
CA TRP A 265 9.68 -17.17 19.75
C TRP A 265 9.77 -17.87 18.38
N GLY A 266 10.98 -18.02 17.84
CA GLY A 266 11.49 -19.22 17.15
C GLY A 266 10.88 -19.71 15.83
N ALA A 267 9.65 -19.32 15.48
CA ALA A 267 9.05 -19.70 14.19
C ALA A 267 9.61 -18.79 13.09
N PRO A 268 10.08 -19.36 11.98
CA PRO A 268 10.55 -18.53 10.88
C PRO A 268 9.40 -17.67 10.33
N ILE A 269 9.69 -16.50 9.80
CA ILE A 269 8.89 -15.99 8.69
C ILE A 269 9.62 -16.54 7.48
N SER A 270 8.98 -17.45 6.74
CA SER A 270 9.66 -18.26 5.72
C SER A 270 8.81 -18.32 4.48
N LEU A 271 9.17 -17.50 3.49
CA LEU A 271 8.79 -17.81 2.11
C LEU A 271 9.56 -19.07 1.69
N SER A 272 8.93 -20.22 1.90
CA SER A 272 9.52 -21.52 1.57
C SER A 272 9.30 -21.87 0.11
N LEU A 273 10.27 -22.56 -0.50
CA LEU A 273 10.08 -23.26 -1.75
C LEU A 273 10.65 -24.65 -1.53
N ASP A 274 9.77 -25.61 -1.26
CA ASP A 274 10.14 -27.01 -1.14
C ASP A 274 9.99 -27.70 -2.50
N SER A 275 10.87 -28.65 -2.82
CA SER A 275 10.72 -29.43 -4.05
C SER A 275 11.07 -30.90 -3.83
N PHE A 276 10.26 -31.79 -4.40
CA PHE A 276 10.48 -33.24 -4.35
C PHE A 276 10.87 -33.84 -5.72
N LEU A 277 11.08 -32.99 -6.73
CA LEU A 277 11.35 -33.44 -8.11
C LEU A 277 12.85 -33.47 -8.47
N PRO A 278 13.27 -34.44 -9.31
CA PRO A 278 14.62 -34.51 -9.84
C PRO A 278 14.95 -33.42 -10.88
N GLU A 279 16.23 -33.09 -11.01
CA GLU A 279 16.82 -31.91 -11.70
C GLU A 279 16.51 -31.75 -13.22
N GLU A 280 16.08 -32.80 -13.93
CA GLU A 280 16.36 -32.89 -15.37
C GLU A 280 15.34 -32.30 -16.37
N ALA A 281 14.21 -31.67 -15.95
CA ALA A 281 13.13 -31.41 -16.93
C ALA A 281 12.38 -30.06 -16.92
N THR A 282 12.58 -29.12 -15.98
CA THR A 282 11.68 -27.94 -15.87
C THR A 282 12.39 -26.58 -15.98
N PRO A 283 11.74 -25.57 -16.60
CA PRO A 283 12.22 -24.18 -16.62
C PRO A 283 12.41 -23.61 -15.21
N PRO A 284 13.20 -22.53 -15.04
CA PRO A 284 13.39 -21.90 -13.75
C PRO A 284 12.04 -21.47 -13.17
N ARG A 285 11.82 -21.83 -11.91
CA ARG A 285 10.65 -21.42 -11.14
C ARG A 285 10.90 -19.99 -10.65
N LEU A 286 9.97 -19.07 -10.92
CA LEU A 286 10.13 -17.65 -10.58
C LEU A 286 9.34 -17.32 -9.31
N LEU A 287 10.06 -16.99 -8.24
CA LEU A 287 9.52 -16.20 -7.14
C LEU A 287 9.93 -14.75 -7.38
N GLN A 288 8.94 -13.87 -7.53
CA GLN A 288 9.14 -12.44 -7.72
C GLN A 288 8.59 -11.69 -6.52
N ILE A 289 9.44 -10.91 -5.86
CA ILE A 289 9.06 -9.94 -4.82
C ILE A 289 9.34 -8.56 -5.40
N ASP A 290 8.33 -7.70 -5.45
CA ASP A 290 8.44 -6.35 -5.97
C ASP A 290 7.78 -5.33 -5.06
N SER A 291 8.32 -4.12 -4.98
CA SER A 291 7.66 -2.96 -4.36
C SER A 291 7.10 -3.23 -2.95
N SER A 292 7.74 -4.11 -2.15
CA SER A 292 7.19 -4.61 -0.88
C SER A 292 8.04 -4.20 0.32
N THR A 293 7.42 -4.07 1.50
CA THR A 293 8.09 -3.75 2.77
C THR A 293 7.95 -4.89 3.76
N PHE A 294 9.07 -5.32 4.33
CA PHE A 294 9.14 -6.33 5.39
C PHE A 294 9.82 -5.72 6.62
N ASP A 295 9.05 -5.28 7.62
CA ASP A 295 9.56 -4.82 8.91
C ASP A 295 9.25 -5.80 10.02
N ILE A 296 10.23 -6.64 10.30
CA ILE A 296 10.13 -7.66 11.34
C ILE A 296 11.30 -7.53 12.33
N SER A 297 11.82 -6.31 12.44
CA SER A 297 12.93 -5.97 13.34
C SER A 297 12.65 -6.26 14.81
N GLN A 298 11.38 -6.30 15.20
CA GLN A 298 10.94 -6.62 16.55
C GLN A 298 10.91 -8.13 16.84
N ILE A 299 11.32 -8.99 15.90
CA ILE A 299 11.32 -10.45 16.07
C ILE A 299 12.67 -10.95 16.60
N ALA A 300 12.82 -11.12 17.91
CA ALA A 300 14.11 -11.49 18.50
C ALA A 300 14.67 -12.84 18.01
N ASP A 301 13.79 -13.82 17.75
CA ASP A 301 14.17 -15.24 17.55
C ASP A 301 13.78 -15.78 16.17
N MET A 302 14.07 -15.05 15.09
CA MET A 302 13.92 -15.62 13.74
C MET A 302 14.89 -16.80 13.54
N TYR A 303 14.41 -17.86 12.87
CA TYR A 303 15.29 -18.81 12.19
C TYR A 303 16.11 -18.07 11.11
N THR A 304 17.22 -18.67 10.68
CA THR A 304 18.33 -18.01 9.99
C THR A 304 18.00 -16.94 8.93
N GLY A 305 16.90 -17.03 8.16
CA GLY A 305 16.48 -15.96 7.25
C GLY A 305 14.98 -15.87 6.94
N LEU A 306 14.58 -14.80 6.22
CA LEU A 306 13.19 -14.48 5.85
C LEU A 306 12.68 -15.29 4.64
N ILE A 307 13.50 -15.44 3.62
CA ILE A 307 13.21 -16.23 2.42
C ILE A 307 14.07 -17.47 2.52
N THR A 308 13.44 -18.61 2.73
CA THR A 308 14.19 -19.86 2.88
C THR A 308 13.86 -20.76 1.73
N THR A 309 14.83 -21.27 0.99
CA THR A 309 14.55 -22.37 0.07
C THR A 309 15.17 -23.64 0.61
N SER A 310 14.37 -24.68 0.81
CA SER A 310 14.85 -25.99 1.23
C SER A 310 14.46 -27.02 0.18
N SER A 311 15.35 -27.97 -0.09
CA SER A 311 14.97 -29.11 -0.90
C SER A 311 15.83 -30.31 -0.54
N TRP A 312 15.19 -31.47 -0.53
CA TRP A 312 15.88 -32.75 -0.41
C TRP A 312 16.60 -33.13 -1.71
N TYR A 313 16.23 -32.51 -2.84
CA TYR A 313 16.79 -32.76 -4.17
C TYR A 313 17.40 -31.48 -4.79
N PRO A 314 18.34 -31.61 -5.73
CA PRO A 314 18.79 -30.45 -6.52
C PRO A 314 17.62 -29.87 -7.32
N PHE A 315 17.38 -28.57 -7.17
CA PHE A 315 16.42 -27.83 -7.98
C PHE A 315 17.02 -26.50 -8.45
N ARG A 316 16.35 -25.84 -9.40
CA ARG A 316 16.70 -24.51 -9.88
C ARG A 316 15.53 -23.58 -9.64
N ALA A 317 15.75 -22.55 -8.82
CA ALA A 317 14.84 -21.44 -8.66
C ALA A 317 15.50 -20.15 -9.13
N GLU A 318 14.70 -19.26 -9.69
CA GLU A 318 15.04 -17.87 -9.92
C GLU A 318 14.24 -17.03 -8.93
N ILE A 319 14.94 -16.30 -8.08
CA ILE A 319 14.33 -15.43 -7.08
C ILE A 319 14.68 -14.00 -7.46
N GLY A 320 13.68 -13.25 -7.92
CA GLY A 320 13.79 -11.83 -8.22
C GLY A 320 13.25 -11.01 -7.05
N ILE A 321 14.03 -10.04 -6.57
CA ILE A 321 13.61 -9.06 -5.57
C ILE A 321 13.90 -7.67 -6.11
N THR A 322 12.86 -6.86 -6.29
CA THR A 322 12.95 -5.51 -6.83
C THR A 322 12.21 -4.50 -5.98
N ASN A 323 12.63 -3.22 -5.99
CA ASN A 323 11.92 -2.10 -5.34
C ASN A 323 11.48 -2.35 -3.88
N SER A 324 12.18 -3.19 -3.13
CA SER A 324 11.67 -3.69 -1.85
C SER A 324 12.53 -3.24 -0.67
N THR A 325 11.91 -3.06 0.49
CA THR A 325 12.58 -2.69 1.74
C THR A 325 12.50 -3.83 2.76
N PHE A 326 13.64 -4.22 3.33
CA PHE A 326 13.77 -5.24 4.37
C PHE A 326 14.39 -4.64 5.63
N GLN A 327 13.67 -4.77 6.74
CA GLN A 327 14.08 -4.35 8.06
C GLN A 327 13.96 -5.56 9.00
N LEU A 328 15.08 -6.25 9.19
CA LEU A 328 15.21 -7.47 9.98
C LEU A 328 15.91 -7.21 11.33
N PRO A 329 15.78 -8.11 12.30
CA PRO A 329 16.57 -8.09 13.52
C PRO A 329 18.07 -8.25 13.23
N GLU A 330 18.93 -7.76 14.12
CA GLU A 330 20.38 -7.90 13.99
C GLU A 330 20.80 -9.38 13.90
N GLY A 331 21.78 -9.68 13.03
CA GLY A 331 22.29 -11.03 12.81
C GLY A 331 21.36 -11.96 12.01
N LYS A 332 20.29 -11.44 11.42
CA LYS A 332 19.39 -12.19 10.51
C LYS A 332 19.69 -11.87 9.06
N VAL A 333 19.24 -12.75 8.15
CA VAL A 333 19.45 -12.57 6.70
C VAL A 333 18.14 -12.56 5.92
N VAL A 334 18.13 -11.87 4.78
CA VAL A 334 16.93 -11.79 3.93
C VAL A 334 16.68 -13.13 3.24
N THR A 335 17.74 -13.81 2.80
CA THR A 335 17.64 -15.10 2.13
C THR A 335 18.54 -16.12 2.82
N THR A 336 18.05 -17.35 3.01
CA THR A 336 18.86 -18.50 3.41
C THR A 336 18.54 -19.70 2.53
N ILE A 337 19.55 -20.43 2.04
CA ILE A 337 19.34 -21.79 1.54
C ILE A 337 19.78 -22.76 2.61
N GLU A 338 18.82 -23.39 3.28
CA GLU A 338 19.15 -24.29 4.38
C GLU A 338 19.73 -25.62 3.88
N ARG A 339 19.17 -26.21 2.81
CA ARG A 339 19.54 -27.55 2.32
C ARG A 339 19.25 -27.70 0.83
N GLY A 340 20.25 -28.11 0.03
CA GLY A 340 20.12 -28.40 -1.40
C GLY A 340 21.43 -28.22 -2.17
N MET A 341 21.68 -29.08 -3.17
CA MET A 341 22.84 -29.00 -4.09
C MET A 341 22.50 -28.27 -5.41
N GLY A 342 21.39 -27.53 -5.44
CA GLY A 342 20.85 -26.89 -6.64
C GLY A 342 21.60 -25.62 -7.10
N ARG A 343 21.38 -25.24 -8.37
CA ARG A 343 21.87 -23.99 -8.98
C ARG A 343 20.73 -22.96 -9.01
N SER A 344 20.50 -22.27 -7.90
CA SER A 344 19.55 -21.15 -7.88
C SER A 344 20.21 -19.87 -8.40
N SER A 345 19.40 -18.98 -8.95
CA SER A 345 19.81 -17.62 -9.33
C SER A 345 19.00 -16.62 -8.52
N TYR A 346 19.67 -15.61 -7.99
CA TYR A 346 19.06 -14.53 -7.24
C TYR A 346 19.33 -13.24 -8.01
N VAL A 347 18.30 -12.45 -8.25
CA VAL A 347 18.39 -11.13 -8.88
C VAL A 347 17.80 -10.11 -7.93
N ILE A 348 18.65 -9.27 -7.37
CA ILE A 348 18.31 -8.21 -6.44
C ILE A 348 18.58 -6.88 -7.16
N ASP A 349 17.56 -6.08 -7.41
CA ASP A 349 17.71 -4.77 -8.07
C ASP A 349 16.92 -3.71 -7.31
N HIS A 350 17.55 -2.59 -6.95
CA HIS A 350 16.88 -1.51 -6.23
C HIS A 350 16.19 -1.96 -4.92
N VAL A 351 16.95 -2.59 -4.04
CA VAL A 351 16.47 -3.07 -2.73
C VAL A 351 17.18 -2.33 -1.60
N THR A 352 16.46 -2.01 -0.53
CA THR A 352 17.06 -1.48 0.71
C THR A 352 16.93 -2.52 1.81
N SER A 353 18.04 -2.98 2.38
CA SER A 353 18.06 -3.99 3.44
C SER A 353 19.05 -3.64 4.54
N ASN A 354 18.67 -3.84 5.81
CA ASN A 354 19.61 -3.81 6.94
C ASN A 354 20.22 -5.19 7.27
N ALA A 355 19.92 -6.19 6.44
CA ALA A 355 20.36 -7.56 6.61
C ALA A 355 21.03 -8.07 5.32
N PRO A 356 22.01 -8.99 5.42
CA PRO A 356 22.65 -9.54 4.25
C PRO A 356 21.72 -10.48 3.48
N PHE A 357 22.02 -10.67 2.20
CA PHE A 357 21.50 -11.76 1.38
C PHE A 357 22.46 -12.95 1.46
N GLN A 358 21.95 -14.13 1.77
CA GLN A 358 22.72 -15.38 1.68
C GLN A 358 22.07 -16.36 0.71
N GLY A 359 22.88 -17.05 -0.07
CA GLY A 359 22.36 -18.07 -0.97
C GLY A 359 23.46 -18.98 -1.51
N ARG A 360 23.09 -20.20 -1.88
CA ARG A 360 23.91 -21.05 -2.74
C ARG A 360 23.44 -20.85 -4.18
N GLY A 361 24.33 -20.36 -5.05
CA GLY A 361 23.96 -20.10 -6.44
C GLY A 361 24.62 -18.85 -7.00
N ALA A 362 24.11 -18.38 -8.14
CA ALA A 362 24.47 -17.07 -8.69
C ALA A 362 23.66 -15.99 -7.96
N LEU A 363 24.32 -14.94 -7.50
CA LEU A 363 23.68 -13.78 -6.88
C LEU A 363 24.04 -12.55 -7.70
N THR A 364 23.04 -11.91 -8.29
CA THR A 364 23.19 -10.61 -8.95
C THR A 364 22.57 -9.56 -8.05
N VAL A 365 23.36 -8.58 -7.60
CA VAL A 365 22.88 -7.45 -6.80
C VAL A 365 23.26 -6.16 -7.52
N SER A 366 22.27 -5.37 -7.90
CA SER A 366 22.48 -4.08 -8.54
C SER A 366 21.66 -2.99 -7.87
N ASN A 367 22.16 -1.75 -7.91
CA ASN A 367 21.43 -0.56 -7.49
C ASN A 367 20.82 -0.68 -6.08
N SER A 368 21.42 -1.47 -5.18
CA SER A 368 20.81 -1.84 -3.90
C SER A 368 21.63 -1.38 -2.69
N VAL A 369 20.95 -1.08 -1.59
CA VAL A 369 21.55 -0.78 -0.29
C VAL A 369 21.50 -2.02 0.60
N VAL A 370 22.67 -2.48 1.06
CA VAL A 370 22.81 -3.55 2.04
C VAL A 370 23.58 -3.02 3.26
N ALA A 371 22.83 -2.40 4.16
CA ALA A 371 23.30 -1.76 5.39
C ALA A 371 23.35 -2.75 6.57
N SER A 372 24.05 -3.87 6.38
CA SER A 372 24.18 -4.94 7.39
C SER A 372 25.47 -4.83 8.18
N ALA A 373 25.45 -5.04 9.50
CA ALA A 373 26.68 -5.13 10.29
C ALA A 373 27.52 -6.37 9.90
N ASP A 374 26.85 -7.44 9.46
CA ASP A 374 27.51 -8.65 8.98
C ASP A 374 27.87 -8.52 7.50
N PRO A 375 29.10 -8.91 7.09
CA PRO A 375 29.47 -8.95 5.69
C PRO A 375 28.56 -9.94 4.94
N LEU A 376 28.22 -9.62 3.69
CA LEU A 376 27.52 -10.55 2.80
C LEU A 376 28.33 -11.85 2.74
N PRO A 377 27.85 -12.96 3.33
CA PRO A 377 28.62 -14.17 3.37
C PRO A 377 28.52 -14.81 1.99
N VAL A 378 29.56 -14.62 1.21
CA VAL A 378 29.85 -15.47 0.06
C VAL A 378 30.27 -16.81 0.66
N GLY A 379 29.30 -17.69 0.95
CA GLY A 379 29.55 -18.90 1.73
C GLY A 379 30.73 -19.72 1.18
N ASP A 380 31.64 -20.13 2.08
CA ASP A 380 32.94 -20.78 1.83
C ASP A 380 32.90 -22.16 1.12
N GLY A 381 31.79 -22.54 0.45
CA GLY A 381 31.53 -23.93 0.08
C GLY A 381 31.32 -24.25 -1.39
N LEU A 382 30.89 -23.30 -2.23
CA LEU A 382 30.63 -23.52 -3.66
C LEU A 382 30.90 -22.22 -4.41
N PRO A 383 31.48 -22.25 -5.63
CA PRO A 383 31.73 -21.05 -6.43
C PRO A 383 30.41 -20.48 -6.95
N GLY A 384 29.65 -19.83 -6.07
CA GLY A 384 28.59 -18.91 -6.45
C GLY A 384 29.24 -17.64 -6.99
N HIS A 385 28.89 -17.25 -8.21
CA HIS A 385 29.30 -15.97 -8.76
C HIS A 385 28.37 -14.90 -8.18
N VAL A 386 28.91 -14.07 -7.28
CA VAL A 386 28.28 -12.80 -6.93
C VAL A 386 28.67 -11.79 -8.01
N THR A 387 27.70 -11.11 -8.61
CA THR A 387 27.91 -10.10 -9.66
C THR A 387 26.96 -8.94 -9.49
N GLY A 388 27.24 -7.83 -10.16
CA GLY A 388 26.40 -6.63 -10.17
C GLY A 388 27.17 -5.38 -9.80
N ALA A 389 26.48 -4.23 -9.77
CA ALA A 389 27.10 -2.91 -9.71
C ALA A 389 26.19 -1.87 -9.03
N ASN A 390 26.77 -0.72 -8.67
CA ASN A 390 26.07 0.44 -8.11
C ASN A 390 25.34 0.11 -6.80
N ASN A 391 25.97 -0.69 -5.94
CA ASN A 391 25.41 -1.01 -4.62
C ASN A 391 26.05 -0.14 -3.55
N LEU A 392 25.33 0.08 -2.46
CA LEU A 392 25.88 0.59 -1.20
C LEU A 392 25.98 -0.56 -0.22
N LEU A 393 27.20 -0.90 0.20
CA LEU A 393 27.47 -2.05 1.08
C LEU A 393 28.27 -1.60 2.30
N THR A 394 28.17 -2.32 3.40
CA THR A 394 29.00 -2.09 4.60
C THR A 394 30.38 -2.73 4.53
N SER A 395 30.56 -3.67 3.61
CA SER A 395 31.82 -4.39 3.43
C SER A 395 32.01 -4.77 1.96
N ALA A 396 33.28 -4.88 1.55
CA ALA A 396 33.61 -5.24 0.19
C ALA A 396 33.29 -6.72 -0.08
N VAL A 397 32.62 -6.99 -1.21
CA VAL A 397 32.24 -8.33 -1.63
C VAL A 397 32.94 -8.68 -2.94
N PRO A 398 33.72 -9.77 -3.00
CA PRO A 398 34.31 -10.22 -4.25
C PRO A 398 33.26 -10.46 -5.34
N GLY A 399 33.43 -9.84 -6.50
CA GLY A 399 32.53 -9.96 -7.65
C GLY A 399 31.52 -8.82 -7.81
N LEU A 400 31.33 -7.98 -6.78
CA LEU A 400 30.62 -6.71 -6.90
C LEU A 400 31.62 -5.60 -7.22
N THR A 401 31.84 -5.36 -8.52
CA THR A 401 32.64 -4.24 -9.00
C THR A 401 31.76 -2.98 -9.03
N ASP A 402 32.31 -1.80 -8.74
CA ASP A 402 31.56 -0.52 -8.70
C ASP A 402 30.48 -0.41 -7.61
N SER A 403 30.75 -0.97 -6.42
CA SER A 403 29.94 -0.73 -5.22
C SER A 403 30.60 0.30 -4.29
N VAL A 404 29.80 1.18 -3.70
CA VAL A 404 30.21 2.11 -2.64
C VAL A 404 30.26 1.35 -1.32
N ILE A 405 31.39 1.44 -0.62
CA ILE A 405 31.56 0.81 0.69
C ILE A 405 31.48 1.86 1.80
N VAL A 406 30.54 1.67 2.72
CA VAL A 406 30.29 2.57 3.86
C VAL A 406 30.31 1.73 5.15
N PRO A 407 31.45 1.66 5.86
CA PRO A 407 31.64 0.72 6.96
C PRO A 407 30.61 0.84 8.10
N ASP A 408 30.10 2.04 8.35
CA ASP A 408 29.00 2.27 9.28
C ASP A 408 27.68 2.38 8.50
N PRO A 409 26.67 1.53 8.78
CA PRO A 409 25.33 1.66 8.23
C PRO A 409 24.73 3.08 8.33
N ALA A 410 25.08 3.85 9.37
CA ALA A 410 24.59 5.21 9.56
C ALA A 410 25.10 6.18 8.47
N ASP A 411 26.27 5.92 7.89
CA ASP A 411 26.84 6.74 6.83
C ASP A 411 26.13 6.55 5.47
N ALA A 412 25.21 5.58 5.37
CA ALA A 412 24.26 5.53 4.25
C ALA A 412 23.28 6.70 4.26
N LEU A 413 23.14 7.41 5.39
CA LEU A 413 22.27 8.57 5.58
C LEU A 413 20.84 8.29 5.09
N LEU A 414 20.28 7.16 5.52
CA LEU A 414 18.89 6.81 5.26
C LEU A 414 18.02 7.23 6.44
N GLY A 415 16.83 7.75 6.15
CA GLY A 415 15.81 8.03 7.15
C GLY A 415 15.29 6.78 7.85
N ASP A 416 14.51 7.00 8.91
CA ASP A 416 13.76 5.94 9.57
C ASP A 416 12.77 5.28 8.61
N LEU A 417 12.45 4.01 8.87
CA LEU A 417 11.39 3.33 8.13
C LEU A 417 10.04 3.92 8.55
N ALA A 418 9.41 4.65 7.65
CA ALA A 418 8.14 5.34 7.92
C ALA A 418 7.21 5.28 6.71
N PRO A 419 5.87 5.29 6.90
CA PRO A 419 4.94 5.43 5.79
C PRO A 419 5.29 6.62 4.90
N SER A 420 5.33 6.42 3.59
CA SER A 420 5.55 7.53 2.67
C SER A 420 4.38 8.52 2.68
N SER A 421 4.63 9.77 2.27
CA SER A 421 3.58 10.79 2.16
C SER A 421 2.58 10.50 1.03
N THR A 422 2.94 9.66 0.06
CA THR A 422 2.17 9.37 -1.16
C THR A 422 1.50 7.99 -1.15
N GLN A 423 1.99 7.04 -0.35
CA GLN A 423 1.46 5.68 -0.24
C GLN A 423 1.61 5.08 1.17
N ARG A 424 0.81 4.06 1.48
CA ARG A 424 0.88 3.33 2.76
C ARG A 424 2.19 2.57 2.99
N LEU A 425 2.99 2.31 1.96
CA LEU A 425 4.21 1.52 2.09
C LEU A 425 5.24 2.25 2.95
N PRO A 426 5.74 1.63 4.03
CA PRO A 426 6.87 2.19 4.78
C PRO A 426 8.15 2.11 3.96
N VAL A 427 8.89 3.22 3.92
CA VAL A 427 10.09 3.42 3.11
C VAL A 427 11.23 3.99 3.95
N ARG A 428 12.47 3.79 3.51
CA ARG A 428 13.65 4.52 4.00
C ARG A 428 14.07 5.54 2.95
N LEU A 429 13.69 6.79 3.16
CA LEU A 429 14.05 7.88 2.25
C LEU A 429 15.54 8.26 2.42
N PRO A 430 16.32 8.39 1.33
CA PRO A 430 17.65 8.99 1.41
C PRO A 430 17.62 10.40 2.02
N GLN A 431 18.57 10.72 2.89
CA GLN A 431 18.72 12.05 3.48
C GLN A 431 19.67 12.93 2.65
N PRO A 432 19.67 14.26 2.86
CA PRO A 432 20.58 15.16 2.15
C PRO A 432 22.04 14.74 2.31
N GLY A 433 22.74 14.57 1.19
CA GLY A 433 24.15 14.15 1.16
C GLY A 433 24.33 12.63 1.22
N SER A 434 23.26 11.83 1.21
CA SER A 434 23.37 10.38 1.12
C SER A 434 24.13 9.97 -0.15
N PRO A 435 25.07 9.01 -0.04
CA PRO A 435 25.77 8.45 -1.19
C PRO A 435 24.87 7.60 -2.11
N THR A 436 23.60 7.38 -1.75
CA THR A 436 22.65 6.69 -2.63
C THR A 436 22.03 7.60 -3.68
N LEU A 437 22.09 8.93 -3.48
CA LEU A 437 21.42 9.91 -4.33
C LEU A 437 22.06 9.99 -5.73
N ASP A 438 21.25 9.88 -6.79
CA ASP A 438 21.68 9.88 -8.20
C ASP A 438 22.84 8.90 -8.50
N ALA A 439 22.91 7.78 -7.76
CA ALA A 439 24.06 6.89 -7.80
C ALA A 439 23.77 5.52 -8.41
N ALA A 440 22.52 5.22 -8.76
CA ALA A 440 22.18 3.98 -9.46
C ALA A 440 22.64 4.04 -10.92
N GLY A 441 22.96 2.87 -11.46
CA GLY A 441 23.19 2.70 -12.90
C GLY A 441 21.90 2.42 -13.64
N ASP A 442 22.04 1.95 -14.89
CA ASP A 442 20.90 1.58 -15.72
C ASP A 442 20.00 0.54 -15.03
N SER A 443 18.69 0.77 -15.10
CA SER A 443 17.67 -0.22 -14.75
C SER A 443 16.48 -0.10 -15.70
N THR A 444 15.72 -1.19 -15.78
CA THR A 444 14.47 -1.26 -16.54
C THR A 444 13.27 -0.78 -15.72
N LEU A 445 13.46 -0.56 -14.42
CA LEU A 445 12.42 -0.06 -13.52
C LEU A 445 12.10 1.39 -13.85
N THR A 446 10.83 1.68 -14.10
CA THR A 446 10.34 3.03 -14.41
C THR A 446 9.79 3.75 -13.20
N THR A 447 9.45 3.01 -12.14
CA THR A 447 8.93 3.53 -10.88
C THR A 447 9.60 2.89 -9.67
N ASP A 448 9.66 3.64 -8.57
CA ASP A 448 10.19 3.20 -7.29
C ASP A 448 9.17 2.37 -6.50
N GLN A 449 9.53 1.96 -5.28
CA GLN A 449 8.65 1.21 -4.37
C GLN A 449 7.26 1.85 -4.18
N ARG A 450 7.15 3.18 -4.31
CA ARG A 450 5.90 3.92 -4.09
C ARG A 450 5.13 4.15 -5.39
N GLY A 451 5.58 3.56 -6.50
CA GLY A 451 5.04 3.84 -7.82
C GLY A 451 5.38 5.24 -8.34
N LEU A 452 6.33 5.96 -7.74
CA LEU A 452 6.78 7.27 -8.22
C LEU A 452 7.89 7.10 -9.27
N PRO A 453 8.10 8.06 -10.20
CA PRO A 453 9.15 7.95 -11.21
C PRO A 453 10.53 7.67 -10.62
N ARG A 454 11.29 6.77 -11.25
CA ARG A 454 12.62 6.32 -10.80
C ARG A 454 13.78 7.26 -11.07
N ALA A 455 13.63 8.16 -12.04
CA ALA A 455 14.64 9.18 -12.31
C ALA A 455 13.97 10.52 -12.09
N SER A 456 14.17 11.08 -10.91
CA SER A 456 13.75 12.44 -10.60
C SER A 456 14.93 13.43 -10.69
N GLY A 457 16.17 12.96 -10.76
CA GLY A 457 17.38 13.76 -10.92
C GLY A 457 18.23 13.37 -12.14
N LEU A 458 19.55 13.36 -11.97
CA LEU A 458 20.50 13.01 -13.05
C LEU A 458 20.52 11.51 -13.33
N ALA A 459 20.25 10.71 -12.31
CA ALA A 459 20.14 9.26 -12.38
C ALA A 459 19.06 8.80 -11.39
N ALA A 460 18.86 7.50 -11.27
CA ALA A 460 18.08 6.94 -10.18
C ALA A 460 18.93 6.87 -8.90
N ASP A 461 18.27 6.79 -7.76
CA ASP A 461 18.86 6.54 -6.46
C ASP A 461 19.09 5.04 -6.24
N ILE A 462 20.19 4.70 -5.56
CA ILE A 462 20.44 3.35 -5.07
C ILE A 462 19.41 3.02 -3.97
N GLY A 463 18.79 1.84 -4.08
CA GLY A 463 17.84 1.31 -3.11
C GLY A 463 16.39 1.35 -3.59
N ALA A 464 15.46 1.03 -2.69
CA ALA A 464 14.05 0.84 -3.03
C ALA A 464 13.29 2.12 -3.43
N VAL A 465 13.85 3.29 -3.14
CA VAL A 465 13.14 4.58 -3.19
C VAL A 465 13.93 5.58 -4.02
N GLU A 466 13.22 6.38 -4.80
CA GLU A 466 13.76 7.55 -5.51
C GLU A 466 13.34 8.84 -4.81
N ALA A 467 14.28 9.60 -4.23
CA ALA A 467 13.98 10.88 -3.64
C ALA A 467 13.42 11.85 -4.69
N GLN A 468 12.18 12.28 -4.52
CA GLN A 468 11.56 13.17 -5.50
C GLN A 468 12.11 14.59 -5.36
N VAL A 469 12.47 15.21 -6.49
CA VAL A 469 13.02 16.57 -6.51
C VAL A 469 11.91 17.61 -6.63
N ALA A 470 12.16 18.79 -6.05
CA ALA A 470 11.21 19.90 -6.14
C ALA A 470 11.14 20.42 -7.58
N GLN A 471 9.93 20.62 -8.10
CA GLN A 471 9.73 21.22 -9.41
C GLN A 471 9.27 22.67 -9.24
N LEU A 472 9.95 23.59 -9.91
CA LEU A 472 9.67 25.02 -9.86
C LEU A 472 9.29 25.56 -11.25
N ALA A 473 8.41 26.55 -11.27
CA ALA A 473 8.08 27.34 -12.45
C ALA A 473 8.29 28.83 -12.16
N ILE A 474 8.79 29.56 -13.15
CA ILE A 474 8.90 31.02 -13.11
C ILE A 474 7.82 31.55 -14.03
N GLY A 475 6.78 32.16 -13.47
CA GLY A 475 5.72 32.75 -14.27
C GLY A 475 6.13 34.10 -14.85
N ASP A 476 5.40 34.52 -15.88
CA ASP A 476 5.58 35.82 -16.50
C ASP A 476 5.25 36.96 -15.53
N ALA A 477 6.04 38.04 -15.58
CA ALA A 477 5.64 39.32 -14.98
C ALA A 477 4.61 40.04 -15.85
N GLY A 478 4.41 39.58 -17.09
CA GLY A 478 3.46 40.16 -18.04
C GLY A 478 3.93 41.49 -18.61
N THR A 479 2.97 42.36 -18.94
CA THR A 479 3.27 43.73 -19.39
C THR A 479 3.38 44.65 -18.16
N VAL A 480 4.51 45.33 -18.02
CA VAL A 480 4.87 46.16 -16.87
C VAL A 480 5.13 47.58 -17.32
N ASN A 481 4.54 48.56 -16.64
CA ASN A 481 4.83 49.96 -16.92
C ASN A 481 6.31 50.27 -16.65
N ALA A 482 7.02 50.84 -17.61
CA ALA A 482 8.41 51.24 -17.45
C ALA A 482 8.55 52.20 -16.26
N GLY A 483 9.52 51.91 -15.37
CA GLY A 483 9.67 52.60 -14.08
C GLY A 483 8.94 51.95 -12.90
N SER A 484 8.03 51.00 -13.14
CA SER A 484 7.43 50.14 -12.11
C SER A 484 8.20 48.81 -12.00
N PRO A 485 8.39 48.24 -10.80
CA PRO A 485 9.03 46.93 -10.67
C PRO A 485 8.26 45.84 -11.42
N ALA A 486 8.99 44.97 -12.12
CA ALA A 486 8.44 43.73 -12.66
C ALA A 486 8.52 42.64 -11.58
N THR A 487 7.44 41.90 -11.36
CA THR A 487 7.39 40.82 -10.37
C THR A 487 7.14 39.49 -11.05
N PHE A 488 8.13 38.60 -10.99
CA PHE A 488 8.01 37.24 -11.51
C PHE A 488 7.61 36.32 -10.35
N PRO A 489 6.45 35.64 -10.42
CA PRO A 489 6.12 34.61 -9.46
C PRO A 489 7.03 33.40 -9.66
N VAL A 490 7.62 32.91 -8.57
CA VAL A 490 8.37 31.66 -8.53
C VAL A 490 7.52 30.67 -7.74
N THR A 491 7.04 29.63 -8.40
CA THR A 491 6.04 28.72 -7.86
C THR A 491 6.61 27.32 -7.77
N ILE A 492 6.47 26.67 -6.61
CA ILE A 492 6.74 25.24 -6.46
C ILE A 492 5.54 24.49 -7.04
N THR A 493 5.70 23.85 -8.19
CA THR A 493 4.64 23.08 -8.87
C THR A 493 4.56 21.64 -8.40
N ARG A 494 5.66 21.11 -7.84
CA ARG A 494 5.71 19.83 -7.15
C ARG A 494 6.66 19.93 -5.97
N ALA A 495 6.20 19.52 -4.79
CA ALA A 495 7.04 19.46 -3.61
C ALA A 495 8.14 18.39 -3.78
N GLY A 496 9.38 18.72 -3.40
CA GLY A 496 10.47 17.77 -3.31
C GLY A 496 10.59 17.18 -1.91
N GLU A 497 11.24 16.03 -1.78
CA GLU A 497 11.48 15.34 -0.51
C GLU A 497 12.82 15.72 0.12
N LEU A 498 13.68 16.39 -0.65
CA LEU A 498 14.97 16.93 -0.21
C LEU A 498 14.96 18.46 -0.30
N PRO A 499 15.69 19.14 0.61
CA PRO A 499 15.86 20.58 0.52
C PRO A 499 16.75 20.95 -0.67
N ALA A 500 16.50 22.13 -1.24
CA ALA A 500 17.31 22.71 -2.30
C ALA A 500 17.47 24.22 -2.10
N THR A 501 18.54 24.78 -2.64
CA THR A 501 18.68 26.23 -2.79
C THR A 501 18.75 26.55 -4.27
N VAL A 502 17.86 27.41 -4.72
CA VAL A 502 17.81 27.87 -6.10
C VAL A 502 18.13 29.35 -6.18
N GLN A 503 18.56 29.79 -7.35
CA GLN A 503 18.82 31.18 -7.65
C GLN A 503 18.04 31.55 -8.90
N VAL A 504 17.35 32.69 -8.87
CA VAL A 504 16.64 33.23 -10.04
C VAL A 504 17.25 34.57 -10.41
N ALA A 505 17.60 34.72 -11.68
CA ALA A 505 18.27 35.92 -12.19
C ALA A 505 17.52 36.50 -13.39
N ALA A 506 17.42 37.83 -13.40
CA ALA A 506 16.91 38.57 -14.54
C ALA A 506 18.00 38.72 -15.61
N THR A 507 17.73 38.23 -16.82
CA THR A 507 18.66 38.28 -17.95
C THR A 507 18.13 39.18 -19.07
N PRO A 508 19.02 39.89 -19.79
CA PRO A 508 18.60 40.73 -20.91
C PRO A 508 17.91 39.93 -22.02
N GLY A 509 16.82 40.48 -22.55
CA GLY A 509 16.24 40.08 -23.82
C GLY A 509 16.51 41.17 -24.86
N THR A 510 15.45 41.77 -25.40
CA THR A 510 15.56 43.00 -26.20
C THR A 510 15.76 44.24 -25.32
N ALA A 511 15.33 44.19 -24.05
CA ALA A 511 15.65 45.19 -23.04
C ALA A 511 17.09 45.01 -22.53
N LEU A 512 17.86 46.10 -22.52
CA LEU A 512 19.24 46.15 -22.03
C LEU A 512 19.34 46.31 -20.50
N ALA A 513 20.10 45.42 -19.85
CA ALA A 513 20.48 45.53 -18.44
C ALA A 513 21.23 46.84 -18.14
N GLY A 514 20.97 47.43 -16.97
CA GLY A 514 21.55 48.69 -16.52
C GLY A 514 20.99 49.94 -17.23
N THR A 515 20.23 49.76 -18.31
CA THR A 515 19.55 50.84 -19.05
C THR A 515 18.04 50.80 -18.83
N HIS A 516 17.40 49.67 -19.13
CA HIS A 516 15.95 49.49 -19.05
C HIS A 516 15.49 48.81 -17.75
N PHE A 517 16.36 48.00 -17.15
CA PHE A 517 16.12 47.37 -15.86
C PHE A 517 17.45 47.21 -15.09
N THR A 518 17.36 47.04 -13.78
CA THR A 518 18.52 46.70 -12.94
C THR A 518 18.55 45.18 -12.76
N PRO A 519 19.58 44.47 -13.26
CA PRO A 519 19.69 43.02 -13.06
C PRO A 519 19.69 42.69 -11.58
N ILE A 520 18.82 41.77 -11.20
CA ILE A 520 18.78 41.21 -9.86
C ILE A 520 18.93 39.70 -9.98
N THR A 521 19.65 39.17 -9.01
CA THR A 521 19.80 37.76 -8.74
C THR A 521 19.36 37.56 -7.30
N ASP A 522 18.35 36.71 -7.09
CA ASP A 522 17.88 36.37 -5.75
C ASP A 522 18.00 34.88 -5.49
N ARG A 523 18.10 34.50 -4.21
CA ARG A 523 18.24 33.11 -3.78
C ARG A 523 17.05 32.70 -2.94
N PHE A 524 16.55 31.51 -3.22
CA PHE A 524 15.43 30.92 -2.51
C PHE A 524 15.87 29.58 -1.93
N ASP A 525 15.74 29.44 -0.61
CA ASP A 525 15.86 28.16 0.06
C ASP A 525 14.48 27.48 0.01
N ILE A 526 14.47 26.25 -0.49
CA ILE A 526 13.30 25.41 -0.66
C ILE A 526 13.41 24.26 0.35
N PRO A 527 12.72 24.33 1.50
CA PRO A 527 12.64 23.22 2.43
C PRO A 527 12.05 21.96 1.81
N ALA A 528 12.41 20.80 2.36
CA ALA A 528 11.78 19.53 2.03
C ALA A 528 10.27 19.58 2.33
N GLY A 529 9.46 19.06 1.42
CA GLY A 529 8.00 19.03 1.52
C GLY A 529 7.30 20.37 1.32
N SER A 530 8.03 21.46 1.02
CA SER A 530 7.43 22.77 0.74
C SER A 530 6.40 22.65 -0.37
N GLN A 531 5.20 23.12 -0.06
CA GLN A 531 4.08 23.19 -1.01
C GLN A 531 4.20 24.46 -1.86
N VAL A 532 3.17 24.76 -2.66
CA VAL A 532 3.09 26.01 -3.43
C VAL A 532 3.35 27.23 -2.54
N GLU A 533 4.57 27.76 -2.58
CA GLU A 533 4.97 28.98 -1.88
C GLU A 533 4.95 30.17 -2.84
N GLY A 534 4.44 31.31 -2.38
CA GLY A 534 4.37 32.57 -3.14
C GLY A 534 5.70 33.30 -3.20
N LEU A 535 6.76 32.63 -3.64
CA LEU A 535 8.08 33.22 -3.81
C LEU A 535 8.03 34.19 -5.01
N THR A 536 8.77 35.30 -4.94
CA THR A 536 8.75 36.31 -6.01
C THR A 536 10.12 36.91 -6.24
N LEU A 537 10.53 36.99 -7.51
CA LEU A 537 11.64 37.84 -7.93
C LEU A 537 11.09 39.20 -8.35
N THR A 538 11.48 40.27 -7.65
CA THR A 538 11.11 41.64 -8.02
C THR A 538 12.29 42.35 -8.66
N VAL A 539 12.13 42.77 -9.92
CA VAL A 539 13.17 43.40 -10.75
C VAL A 539 12.82 44.87 -10.99
N PRO A 540 13.61 45.83 -10.48
CA PRO A 540 13.40 47.24 -10.76
C PRO A 540 13.57 47.55 -12.26
N THR A 541 12.57 48.17 -12.86
CA THR A 541 12.63 48.69 -14.23
C THR A 541 12.90 50.19 -14.22
N ARG A 542 13.25 50.75 -15.38
CA ARG A 542 13.51 52.18 -15.55
C ARG A 542 12.62 52.73 -16.64
N ASP A 543 12.12 53.95 -16.43
CA ASP A 543 11.36 54.69 -17.42
C ASP A 543 12.34 55.33 -18.41
N THR A 544 12.58 54.68 -19.55
CA THR A 544 13.36 55.22 -20.67
C THR A 544 12.48 55.40 -21.90
N ALA A 545 12.84 56.36 -22.75
CA ALA A 545 12.01 56.72 -23.91
C ALA A 545 11.87 55.59 -24.95
N ASP A 546 12.81 54.65 -24.96
CA ASP A 546 12.91 53.50 -25.87
C ASP A 546 12.45 52.17 -25.25
N ALA A 547 11.92 52.18 -24.01
CA ALA A 547 11.54 50.96 -23.29
C ALA A 547 10.33 50.21 -23.87
N ASP A 548 9.47 50.87 -24.64
CA ASP A 548 8.18 50.32 -25.07
C ASP A 548 8.33 49.09 -25.96
N GLY A 549 7.66 47.99 -25.58
CA GLY A 549 7.72 46.70 -26.24
C GLY A 549 9.00 45.89 -26.01
N LEU A 550 9.99 46.41 -25.25
CA LEU A 550 11.21 45.68 -24.95
C LEU A 550 10.96 44.60 -23.89
N THR A 551 11.67 43.49 -24.00
CA THR A 551 11.50 42.31 -23.16
C THR A 551 12.77 41.91 -22.43
N PHE A 552 12.61 41.37 -21.24
CA PHE A 552 13.67 40.66 -20.50
C PHE A 552 13.06 39.46 -19.80
N THR A 553 13.90 38.51 -19.39
CA THR A 553 13.42 37.25 -18.81
C THR A 553 14.01 37.02 -17.43
N ALA A 554 13.39 36.11 -16.68
CA ALA A 554 13.88 35.59 -15.42
C ALA A 554 14.05 34.07 -15.56
N ALA A 555 15.26 33.59 -15.29
CA ALA A 555 15.60 32.17 -15.39
C ALA A 555 16.20 31.66 -14.07
N GLY A 556 15.93 30.39 -13.78
CA GLY A 556 16.34 29.71 -12.56
C GLY A 556 17.57 28.84 -12.76
N THR A 557 18.39 28.71 -11.71
CA THR A 557 19.51 27.77 -11.62
C THR A 557 19.53 27.15 -10.22
N VAL A 558 19.77 25.85 -10.13
CA VAL A 558 19.95 25.16 -8.84
C VAL A 558 21.37 25.41 -8.35
N ILE A 559 21.51 25.77 -7.08
CA ILE A 559 22.80 26.05 -6.43
C ILE A 559 23.26 24.86 -5.60
N THR A 560 22.37 24.32 -4.76
CA THR A 560 22.60 23.14 -3.94
C THR A 560 21.33 22.32 -3.81
N GLY A 561 21.48 21.02 -3.54
CA GLY A 561 20.36 20.09 -3.42
C GLY A 561 19.76 19.68 -4.76
N GLN A 562 18.57 19.12 -4.70
CA GLN A 562 17.88 18.47 -5.81
C GLN A 562 16.60 19.25 -6.16
N ALA A 563 16.60 19.95 -7.30
CA ALA A 563 15.44 20.68 -7.80
C ALA A 563 15.50 20.82 -9.33
N GLU A 564 14.36 21.12 -9.94
CA GLU A 564 14.25 21.33 -11.38
C GLU A 564 13.39 22.55 -11.69
N PHE A 565 13.76 23.29 -12.73
CA PHE A 565 12.93 24.34 -13.30
C PHE A 565 12.20 23.82 -14.54
N ALA A 566 10.94 24.22 -14.71
CA ALA A 566 10.27 24.11 -16.00
C ALA A 566 11.09 24.84 -17.08
N ALA A 567 11.08 24.31 -18.30
CA ALA A 567 12.01 24.70 -19.37
C ALA A 567 11.90 26.18 -19.81
N ASP A 568 10.75 26.82 -19.58
CA ASP A 568 10.50 28.18 -20.04
C ASP A 568 10.81 29.22 -18.95
N PRO A 569 11.64 30.24 -19.25
CA PRO A 569 11.85 31.36 -18.35
C PRO A 569 10.64 32.29 -18.35
N GLY A 570 10.36 32.93 -17.21
CA GLY A 570 9.33 33.97 -17.14
C GLY A 570 9.74 35.21 -17.93
N THR A 571 8.79 35.87 -18.58
CA THR A 571 9.01 37.05 -19.42
C THR A 571 8.34 38.29 -18.84
N ALA A 572 9.02 39.43 -18.95
CA ALA A 572 8.47 40.77 -18.75
C ALA A 572 8.53 41.56 -20.05
N THR A 573 7.44 42.25 -20.39
CA THR A 573 7.41 43.23 -21.49
C THR A 573 7.22 44.62 -20.91
N LEU A 574 8.12 45.55 -21.22
CA LEU A 574 8.01 46.93 -20.77
C LEU A 574 7.01 47.67 -21.66
N ALA A 575 6.07 48.37 -21.03
CA ALA A 575 5.15 49.28 -21.71
C ALA A 575 5.36 50.70 -21.19
N ARG A 576 5.32 51.68 -22.08
CA ARG A 576 5.32 53.08 -21.65
C ARG A 576 3.90 53.53 -21.34
N ASP A 577 3.72 54.19 -20.21
CA ASP A 577 2.45 54.86 -19.93
C ASP A 577 2.31 56.08 -20.86
N THR A 578 1.52 55.91 -21.92
CA THR A 578 1.21 56.99 -22.88
C THR A 578 0.09 57.90 -22.41
N THR A 579 -0.43 57.71 -21.19
CA THR A 579 -1.35 58.66 -20.58
C THR A 579 -0.60 59.88 -20.05
N GLU A 580 -0.08 60.71 -20.96
CA GLU A 580 0.17 62.11 -20.62
C GLU A 580 -1.17 62.70 -20.16
N THR A 581 -1.33 62.86 -18.84
CA THR A 581 -2.43 63.65 -18.30
C THR A 581 -2.27 65.05 -18.90
N PRO A 582 -3.23 65.57 -19.70
CA PRO A 582 -3.02 66.82 -20.41
C PRO A 582 -2.74 67.92 -19.40
N ARG A 583 -1.58 68.55 -19.55
CA ARG A 583 -1.14 69.69 -18.74
C ARG A 583 -2.32 70.68 -18.65
N PRO A 584 -2.80 71.05 -17.44
CA PRO A 584 -3.91 71.98 -17.34
C PRO A 584 -3.55 73.26 -18.07
N THR A 585 -4.38 73.63 -19.04
CA THR A 585 -4.25 74.89 -19.77
C THR A 585 -4.26 76.03 -18.76
N PRO A 586 -3.30 76.96 -18.76
CA PRO A 586 -3.30 78.06 -17.80
C PRO A 586 -4.57 78.90 -18.00
N THR A 587 -5.42 78.93 -16.98
CA THR A 587 -6.64 79.74 -16.93
C THR A 587 -6.26 81.23 -17.08
N PRO A 588 -6.92 82.00 -17.96
CA PRO A 588 -6.67 83.44 -18.07
C PRO A 588 -7.09 84.16 -16.78
N SER A 589 -6.25 85.10 -16.33
CA SER A 589 -6.48 85.91 -15.13
C SER A 589 -7.82 86.66 -15.18
N PRO A 590 -8.60 86.68 -14.08
CA PRO A 590 -9.85 87.44 -13.98
C PRO A 590 -9.60 88.94 -13.75
N PRO A 591 -10.53 89.82 -14.15
CA PRO A 591 -10.45 91.26 -13.92
C PRO A 591 -10.82 91.62 -12.45
N PRO A 592 -10.43 92.82 -11.97
CA PRO A 592 -10.44 93.15 -10.55
C PRO A 592 -11.79 93.70 -10.03
N GLY A 593 -12.09 93.37 -8.76
CA GLY A 593 -13.16 93.93 -7.93
C GLY A 593 -14.34 92.95 -7.73
N THR A 594 -14.96 92.78 -6.57
CA THR A 594 -15.02 93.55 -5.32
C THR A 594 -15.54 92.62 -4.20
N ASP A 595 -15.01 92.78 -3.00
CA ASP A 595 -15.52 92.27 -1.71
C ASP A 595 -16.35 93.41 -1.05
N PRO A 596 -17.14 93.25 0.04
CA PRO A 596 -17.59 92.06 0.77
C PRO A 596 -19.11 92.05 1.15
N ASP A 597 -19.50 90.99 1.85
CA ASP A 597 -20.44 90.93 2.98
C ASP A 597 -21.94 90.59 2.78
N VAL A 598 -22.39 89.79 3.78
CA VAL A 598 -23.74 89.62 4.35
C VAL A 598 -24.55 88.35 3.95
N VAL A 599 -24.45 87.29 4.79
CA VAL A 599 -25.50 86.62 5.66
C VAL A 599 -26.86 86.24 4.99
N PRO A 600 -27.60 85.12 5.27
CA PRO A 600 -27.75 84.34 6.53
C PRO A 600 -27.94 82.78 6.44
N THR A 601 -27.92 82.11 7.60
CA THR A 601 -28.57 80.82 7.96
C THR A 601 -30.09 80.99 8.18
N PRO A 602 -31.02 80.00 8.01
CA PRO A 602 -31.00 78.70 8.74
C PRO A 602 -31.63 77.43 8.06
N ASP A 603 -31.20 76.24 8.51
CA ASP A 603 -31.88 74.96 8.91
C ASP A 603 -33.36 74.63 8.54
N PRO A 604 -33.85 73.37 8.70
CA PRO A 604 -33.21 72.02 8.80
C PRO A 604 -34.01 70.88 8.07
N GLU A 605 -33.70 69.61 8.39
CA GLU A 605 -34.34 68.31 8.04
C GLU A 605 -33.74 67.55 6.84
N SER A 606 -33.40 66.26 6.87
CA SER A 606 -33.73 65.18 7.81
C SER A 606 -32.75 63.98 7.66
N ILE A 607 -32.31 63.44 8.80
CA ILE A 607 -32.32 62.02 9.21
C ILE A 607 -31.49 60.99 8.39
N ALA A 608 -30.42 60.47 9.01
CA ALA A 608 -30.27 59.03 9.32
C ALA A 608 -29.14 58.79 10.34
N SER A 609 -29.51 58.08 11.40
CA SER A 609 -28.81 57.91 12.67
C SER A 609 -27.63 56.92 12.61
N GLN A 610 -26.52 57.34 13.21
CA GLN A 610 -25.56 56.45 13.88
C GLN A 610 -26.12 56.05 15.25
N SER A 611 -25.89 54.80 15.67
CA SER A 611 -25.96 54.42 17.08
C SER A 611 -24.80 53.49 17.46
N LYS A 612 -24.07 53.93 18.50
CA LYS A 612 -23.06 53.23 19.31
C LYS A 612 -23.41 51.79 19.69
N PRO A 613 -22.39 50.93 19.94
CA PRO A 613 -22.57 49.69 20.68
C PRO A 613 -22.58 49.91 22.21
N GLN A 614 -23.50 49.24 22.91
CA GLN A 614 -23.52 49.10 24.37
C GLN A 614 -23.19 47.65 24.81
N ARG A 615 -22.28 47.60 25.79
CA ARG A 615 -21.94 46.61 26.83
C ARG A 615 -22.83 45.38 27.08
N GLY A 616 -22.14 44.30 27.49
CA GLY A 616 -22.54 43.34 28.54
C GLY A 616 -21.56 42.15 28.54
N ALA A 617 -20.49 42.13 29.35
CA ALA A 617 -20.41 41.75 30.77
C ALA A 617 -20.42 40.22 31.02
N LEU A 618 -19.32 39.72 31.61
CA LEU A 618 -19.13 38.62 32.60
C LEU A 618 -17.63 38.25 32.57
N SER A 619 -16.80 38.75 33.49
CA SER A 619 -16.39 38.13 34.78
C SER A 619 -15.69 36.77 34.61
N HIS A 620 -14.57 36.41 35.24
CA HIS A 620 -13.80 36.94 36.36
C HIS A 620 -12.45 36.15 36.39
N THR A 621 -11.34 36.83 36.70
CA THR A 621 -10.14 36.39 37.50
C THR A 621 -9.55 34.98 37.26
N GLY A 622 -8.28 34.83 36.86
CA GLY A 622 -7.07 35.14 37.65
C GLY A 622 -6.60 33.85 38.35
N ASP A 623 -5.59 33.14 37.82
CA ASP A 623 -4.14 33.32 38.00
C ASP A 623 -3.55 32.45 39.13
N THR A 624 -2.43 31.80 38.79
CA THR A 624 -1.39 31.17 39.62
C THR A 624 -1.69 30.10 40.69
N GLY A 625 -0.86 29.05 40.71
CA GLY A 625 -0.38 28.46 41.98
C GLY A 625 -0.32 26.94 42.04
N GLN A 626 0.86 26.37 41.80
CA GLN A 626 1.32 25.13 42.46
C GLN A 626 1.33 25.33 43.99
N PRO A 627 1.08 24.29 44.82
CA PRO A 627 2.21 23.54 45.40
C PRO A 627 1.96 22.06 45.82
N LEU A 628 3.08 21.30 45.81
CA LEU A 628 3.59 20.33 46.81
C LEU A 628 2.64 19.55 47.76
N LEU A 629 2.73 18.21 47.62
CA LEU A 629 3.05 17.15 48.62
C LEU A 629 2.15 16.80 49.84
N TRP A 630 2.03 15.47 50.01
CA TRP A 630 1.73 14.62 51.20
C TRP A 630 0.28 14.47 51.73
N ALA A 631 -0.28 13.26 51.57
CA ALA A 631 -0.47 12.24 52.65
C ALA A 631 -1.84 11.51 52.67
N LEU A 632 -1.75 10.16 52.82
CA LEU A 632 -2.68 9.22 53.48
C LEU A 632 -4.07 9.01 52.81
N GLY A 633 -4.59 7.80 52.59
CA GLY A 633 -4.17 6.44 52.92
C GLY A 633 -5.35 5.47 52.76
N GLY A 634 -5.05 4.19 52.52
CA GLY A 634 -5.90 3.05 52.88
C GLY A 634 -7.02 2.64 51.92
N ILE A 635 -6.79 1.55 51.18
CA ILE A 635 -7.59 0.32 51.24
C ILE A 635 -6.69 -0.81 50.71
N LEU A 636 -6.40 -1.77 51.58
CA LEU A 636 -5.55 -2.93 51.36
C LEU A 636 -6.28 -4.11 51.99
N LEU A 637 -6.92 -4.98 51.20
CA LEU A 637 -7.38 -6.29 51.65
C LEU A 637 -7.36 -7.33 50.53
N ILE A 638 -6.50 -8.32 50.75
CA ILE A 638 -6.75 -9.77 50.61
C ILE A 638 -6.96 -10.32 49.19
N SER A 639 -5.92 -10.96 48.65
CA SER A 639 -5.93 -12.40 48.29
C SER A 639 -4.57 -12.85 47.74
N GLY A 640 -3.66 -13.20 48.66
CA GLY A 640 -2.39 -13.86 48.36
C GLY A 640 -2.18 -15.03 49.31
N ALA A 641 -2.88 -16.15 49.08
CA ALA A 641 -2.64 -17.44 49.72
C ALA A 641 -3.47 -18.56 49.05
N ALA A 642 -3.10 -19.00 47.84
CA ALA A 642 -3.69 -20.22 47.27
C ALA A 642 -2.86 -20.98 46.22
N ILE A 643 -1.58 -20.65 45.97
CA ILE A 643 -0.78 -21.35 44.96
C ILE A 643 0.58 -21.74 45.53
N ALA A 644 0.56 -22.59 46.56
CA ALA A 644 1.75 -23.28 47.08
C ALA A 644 1.40 -24.69 47.63
N ALA A 645 0.43 -25.36 47.01
CA ALA A 645 0.01 -26.70 47.39
C ALA A 645 -0.41 -27.55 46.18
N ARG A 646 0.47 -27.66 45.17
CA ARG A 646 0.37 -28.73 44.15
C ARG A 646 1.73 -29.20 43.63
N ALA A 647 2.74 -29.17 44.48
CA ALA A 647 4.02 -29.83 44.27
C ALA A 647 4.21 -30.91 45.35
N ARG A 648 3.60 -32.08 45.15
CA ARG A 648 3.92 -33.38 45.79
C ARG A 648 2.81 -34.40 45.50
N ARG A 649 2.93 -35.15 44.40
CA ARG A 649 2.49 -36.55 44.26
C ARG A 649 2.73 -36.98 42.82
N MET A 650 3.96 -37.38 42.51
CA MET A 650 4.28 -38.40 41.51
C MET A 650 5.79 -38.65 41.58
N PHE A 651 6.21 -39.40 42.60
CA PHE A 651 7.42 -40.22 42.63
C PHE A 651 7.36 -41.07 43.91
N THR A 652 6.83 -42.30 43.79
CA THR A 652 7.12 -43.53 44.56
C THR A 652 5.97 -44.53 44.45
N LYS A 653 5.93 -45.29 43.35
CA LYS A 653 6.07 -46.75 43.35
C LYS A 653 6.18 -47.24 41.92
#